data_AF-A0A951IDI9-F1
#
_entry.id   AF-A0A951IDI9-F1
#
_cell.length_a   1.000
_cell.length_b   1.000
_cell.length_c   1.000
_cell.angle_alpha   90.00
_cell.angle_beta   90.00
_cell.angle_gamma   90.00
#
_symmetry.space_group_name_H-M   'P 1'
#
loop_
_entity.id
_entity.type
_entity.pdbx_description
1 polymer ?
#
loop_
_entity_poly.entity_id
_entity_poly.type
_entity_poly.pdbx_seq_one_letter_code
_entity_poly.pdbx_strand_id
1 'polypeptide(L)'
;MKRPRSPGSQRARPAAKTSRKRNARKGQSRERVASSVSPALASTPPSLKNHKAESDPASRGNAGRSLGGKPPRATYRLQFQKDFTFDDAAAIVPYLADLGISHVYASPIHKARPGSLHGYDVVDHAIINPELGGETGLRRFSDVLRKNGLGLILDIVPNHVGIGAENQWWQSVLEWGELSVHANAFDIDWERLGANHKLVVPFLGNRYGVALENGELALFYDPDKGSFSVSHFEQRFPLCPPSYPIILDRALAALEEIAPPPEILAISEKLRLMGEESVAERRSGFPADAELLKQELARAVSASKPLAQAIERAVALINGTVGVPESFGTLHRLLEAQSYRLAHWRVAASDINYRRFFDINDLAGLRMEEDEVFDRVHETVHGLIREGIVDGLRIDHVDGLADPESYLRRLQDAAGPLFIVVEKILEPGEDLKPWPIAGTTGYDVLNLIDGVLTDKAAGSVMEGIYRRFTGVDGSYYSLLRQAKSDVLEQGFASELEVLVSDLKRIADADRKTRDYTTVALREALREIIARFPVYRSYIGEESLSREDRSLIESTIASAQRHSALPDRSVHEFIASALLERWEAQSPGAPDVELVRRFRRRFQQLTGPVMAKGLEDTLFYRYVPLLSRNEVGGDPGQFGVKPAEFHAANAKRSREWPYSMIASATHDTKRGEDARARISALCQLPDEWAEALRLWRKIAPPHLVSVEGSEAPDANDQMLILQSLLGAWPLELLNGRRDGRALASLASRMEAYLLKALREAKSKSSWVNPDEAYEAAATRLLQRLLEPRGRFLQEFAPFARRIATLGMLTGLSRTVLKCTLPGVPDVYQGTEFWDYSLVDPDNRRPVDYKARERALQRREPAARLFENWADGRIKQHVLASILRDRAGAAALYAEGDYRPIEAAGRRKRHVLAFQRSLGKDALVVIVSRLLGELLGADELPSSRIFADLSLRLPEGRWRNVLTGEELRVEGDEYPVGELFATLPAAVLRSKSRRG
;
A
#
# COMPACT_ATOMS: atom_id res chain seq x y z
N MET A 1 48.47 36.67 23.52
CA MET A 1 48.50 37.81 24.47
C MET A 1 47.12 38.03 25.10
N LYS A 2 47.09 38.04 26.43
CA LYS A 2 46.19 38.70 27.42
C LYS A 2 44.91 39.45 26.96
N ARG A 3 43.77 39.09 27.60
CA ARG A 3 42.66 40.02 27.98
C ARG A 3 43.11 41.00 29.08
N PRO A 4 42.51 42.19 29.24
CA PRO A 4 41.53 42.47 30.33
C PRO A 4 40.46 43.54 29.92
N ARG A 5 39.49 44.08 30.71
CA ARG A 5 38.67 43.69 31.89
C ARG A 5 37.40 44.60 31.93
N SER A 6 36.43 44.32 32.81
CA SER A 6 35.24 45.15 33.14
C SER A 6 35.57 46.40 34.00
N PRO A 7 34.62 47.33 34.26
CA PRO A 7 33.71 47.24 35.44
C PRO A 7 32.25 47.71 35.12
N GLY A 8 31.25 47.72 36.02
CA GLY A 8 31.18 47.25 37.41
C GLY A 8 30.28 48.11 38.34
N SER A 9 28.96 47.93 38.26
CA SER A 9 27.90 48.19 39.28
C SER A 9 27.89 49.43 40.19
N GLN A 10 26.70 50.04 40.39
CA GLN A 10 26.22 50.44 41.72
C GLN A 10 24.67 50.43 41.82
N ARG A 11 24.13 50.36 43.05
CA ARG A 11 22.69 50.16 43.39
C ARG A 11 22.09 51.39 44.10
N ALA A 12 20.77 51.59 43.99
CA ALA A 12 19.93 52.13 45.07
C ALA A 12 18.45 51.70 44.95
N ARG A 13 17.73 51.60 46.08
CA ARG A 13 16.25 51.42 46.23
C ARG A 13 15.70 52.57 47.09
N PRO A 14 14.38 52.86 47.08
CA PRO A 14 13.41 52.31 48.06
C PRO A 14 12.10 51.83 47.36
N ALA A 15 11.17 50.97 47.85
CA ALA A 15 10.49 50.75 49.16
C ALA A 15 9.43 51.84 49.54
N ALA A 16 8.18 51.56 49.95
CA ALA A 16 7.33 50.35 50.02
C ALA A 16 5.85 50.68 50.42
N LYS A 17 4.95 49.65 50.47
CA LYS A 17 3.62 49.57 51.18
C LYS A 17 2.38 50.23 50.47
N THR A 18 1.12 49.75 50.57
CA THR A 18 0.48 48.68 51.41
C THR A 18 -0.87 48.13 50.88
N SER A 19 -1.13 46.81 50.99
CA SER A 19 -2.38 46.06 51.36
C SER A 19 -3.78 46.40 50.73
N ARG A 20 -4.72 45.46 50.49
CA ARG A 20 -5.30 44.42 51.39
C ARG A 20 -5.98 43.24 50.63
N LYS A 21 -6.20 42.12 51.34
CA LYS A 21 -6.94 40.89 50.93
C LYS A 21 -8.43 40.94 51.32
N ARG A 22 -9.32 40.16 50.66
CA ARG A 22 -10.10 39.02 51.26
C ARG A 22 -11.18 38.38 50.34
N ASN A 23 -11.34 37.06 50.51
CA ASN A 23 -12.53 36.15 50.50
C ASN A 23 -13.72 36.40 49.51
N ALA A 24 -14.34 35.45 48.77
CA ALA A 24 -14.63 34.01 48.88
C ALA A 24 -16.07 33.62 49.36
N ARG A 25 -16.70 32.68 48.62
CA ARG A 25 -17.84 31.75 48.93
C ARG A 25 -19.33 32.08 48.57
N LYS A 26 -19.93 31.10 47.85
CA LYS A 26 -21.24 30.38 48.04
C LYS A 26 -22.60 30.99 47.61
N GLY A 27 -23.50 30.08 47.14
CA GLY A 27 -24.98 30.18 47.12
C GLY A 27 -25.58 30.29 45.71
N GLN A 28 -26.10 29.28 44.99
CA GLN A 28 -27.17 28.25 45.19
C GLN A 28 -28.65 28.74 45.15
N SER A 29 -29.46 28.09 44.29
CA SER A 29 -30.95 27.99 44.27
C SER A 29 -31.78 29.27 44.03
N ARG A 30 -33.03 29.27 43.51
CA ARG A 30 -34.02 28.29 42.97
C ARG A 30 -34.96 29.11 42.04
N GLU A 31 -35.72 28.55 41.08
CA GLU A 31 -37.13 28.08 41.12
C GLU A 31 -37.48 27.68 39.66
N ARG A 32 -38.16 26.57 39.28
CA ARG A 32 -39.49 26.00 39.61
C ARG A 32 -40.71 26.81 39.15
N VAL A 33 -41.32 26.41 38.03
CA VAL A 33 -42.79 26.25 37.86
C VAL A 33 -43.04 24.95 37.07
N ALA A 34 -44.16 24.27 37.33
CA ALA A 34 -44.59 23.05 36.62
C ALA A 34 -46.08 23.15 36.28
N SER A 35 -46.54 22.43 35.25
CA SER A 35 -47.95 22.03 35.12
C SER A 35 -48.09 20.76 34.28
N SER A 36 -49.20 20.04 34.47
CA SER A 36 -49.41 18.64 34.05
C SER A 36 -50.84 18.42 33.59
N VAL A 37 -51.05 17.70 32.47
CA VAL A 37 -52.29 16.95 32.17
C VAL A 37 -51.95 15.71 31.32
N SER A 38 -52.72 14.63 31.48
CA SER A 38 -52.76 13.36 30.70
C SER A 38 -54.25 12.90 30.67
N PRO A 39 -54.76 11.94 29.84
CA PRO A 39 -54.22 10.57 29.70
C PRO A 39 -54.49 9.79 28.36
N ALA A 40 -54.06 8.50 28.34
CA ALA A 40 -54.61 7.35 27.57
C ALA A 40 -54.42 7.31 26.02
N LEU A 41 -54.10 6.21 25.31
CA LEU A 41 -53.84 4.76 25.56
C LEU A 41 -52.92 4.22 24.41
N ALA A 42 -52.34 2.99 24.39
CA ALA A 42 -51.72 2.15 25.42
C ALA A 42 -51.16 0.82 24.83
N SER A 43 -49.83 0.57 24.85
CA SER A 43 -49.23 -0.78 24.68
C SER A 43 -47.79 -0.88 25.21
N THR A 44 -47.45 -2.03 25.80
CA THR A 44 -46.14 -2.47 26.35
C THR A 44 -45.91 -3.94 25.90
N PRO A 45 -44.77 -4.67 26.12
CA PRO A 45 -43.66 -4.50 27.10
C PRO A 45 -42.25 -4.78 26.46
N PRO A 46 -41.16 -5.20 27.17
CA PRO A 46 -40.80 -5.11 28.60
C PRO A 46 -39.44 -4.38 28.87
N SER A 47 -39.08 -4.27 30.16
CA SER A 47 -37.97 -3.48 30.70
C SER A 47 -36.56 -4.08 30.60
N LEU A 48 -35.55 -3.23 30.40
CA LEU A 48 -34.16 -3.46 30.85
C LEU A 48 -33.88 -2.68 32.15
N LYS A 49 -33.32 -3.36 33.17
CA LYS A 49 -32.96 -2.74 34.46
C LYS A 49 -31.54 -2.18 34.42
N ASN A 50 -31.40 -0.90 34.75
CA ASN A 50 -30.11 -0.25 34.94
C ASN A 50 -29.40 -0.77 36.21
N HIS A 51 -28.17 -1.27 36.06
CA HIS A 51 -27.17 -1.28 37.13
C HIS A 51 -26.03 -0.33 36.76
N LYS A 52 -25.93 0.80 37.48
CA LYS A 52 -24.74 1.64 37.46
C LYS A 52 -23.65 0.97 38.31
N ALA A 53 -22.52 0.67 37.70
CA ALA A 53 -21.26 0.44 38.40
C ALA A 53 -20.31 1.60 38.10
N GLU A 54 -19.69 2.16 39.13
CA GLU A 54 -18.69 3.23 38.97
C GLU A 54 -17.39 2.62 38.41
N SER A 55 -16.93 3.11 37.26
CA SER A 55 -15.75 2.57 36.57
C SER A 55 -14.50 3.42 36.83
N ASP A 56 -13.47 2.79 37.41
CA ASP A 56 -12.13 3.33 37.61
C ASP A 56 -11.47 3.77 36.27
N PRO A 57 -10.82 4.95 36.14
CA PRO A 57 -10.34 5.46 34.85
C PRO A 57 -9.30 4.61 34.14
N ALA A 58 -8.66 3.67 34.83
CA ALA A 58 -7.61 2.81 34.27
C ALA A 58 -8.14 1.68 33.34
N SER A 59 -9.43 1.33 33.38
CA SER A 59 -9.96 0.18 32.63
C SER A 59 -10.30 0.46 31.16
N ARG A 60 -10.41 1.74 30.76
CA ARG A 60 -10.81 2.12 29.39
C ARG A 60 -9.75 1.88 28.31
N GLY A 61 -8.51 1.58 28.69
CA GLY A 61 -7.42 1.35 27.74
C GLY A 61 -7.42 -0.01 27.03
N ASN A 62 -8.22 -0.98 27.49
CA ASN A 62 -8.13 -2.38 27.02
C ASN A 62 -9.46 -3.01 26.56
N ALA A 63 -10.60 -2.35 26.78
CA ALA A 63 -11.93 -2.94 26.57
C ALA A 63 -12.32 -3.10 25.08
N GLY A 64 -11.71 -2.36 24.16
CA GLY A 64 -12.02 -2.40 22.72
C GLY A 64 -11.14 -3.33 21.87
N ARG A 65 -10.29 -4.17 22.49
CA ARG A 65 -9.30 -5.04 21.81
C ARG A 65 -9.49 -6.54 22.07
N SER A 66 -10.66 -6.91 22.58
CA SER A 66 -11.05 -8.32 22.77
C SER A 66 -11.35 -8.96 21.42
N LEU A 67 -10.40 -9.73 20.86
CA LEU A 67 -10.69 -10.62 19.74
C LEU A 67 -11.69 -11.71 20.18
N GLY A 68 -12.64 -12.05 19.32
CA GLY A 68 -13.64 -13.12 19.56
C GLY A 68 -13.06 -14.52 19.38
N GLY A 69 -11.96 -14.63 18.63
CA GLY A 69 -11.16 -15.84 18.45
C GLY A 69 -9.74 -15.69 19.01
N LYS A 70 -8.97 -16.79 18.97
CA LYS A 70 -7.55 -16.75 19.35
C LYS A 70 -6.75 -16.03 18.25
N PRO A 71 -5.84 -15.09 18.58
CA PRO A 71 -5.03 -14.42 17.57
C PRO A 71 -4.17 -15.42 16.79
N PRO A 72 -3.89 -15.16 15.49
CA PRO A 72 -2.95 -15.93 14.71
C PRO A 72 -1.59 -16.05 15.40
N ARG A 73 -1.00 -17.25 15.40
CA ARG A 73 0.35 -17.47 15.93
C ARG A 73 1.43 -17.05 14.92
N ALA A 74 1.17 -17.29 13.64
CA ALA A 74 1.98 -16.95 12.49
C ALA A 74 1.11 -17.05 11.22
N THR A 75 1.36 -16.17 10.26
CA THR A 75 0.65 -16.08 8.99
C THR A 75 1.58 -16.43 7.82
N TYR A 76 1.01 -16.95 6.72
CA TYR A 76 1.74 -17.24 5.50
C TYR A 76 0.99 -16.67 4.30
N ARG A 77 1.56 -15.65 3.64
CA ARG A 77 0.92 -14.96 2.50
C ARG A 77 1.03 -15.79 1.22
N LEU A 78 -0.11 -16.15 0.64
CA LEU A 78 -0.23 -16.79 -0.67
C LEU A 78 -0.76 -15.80 -1.72
N GLN A 79 -0.11 -15.76 -2.88
CA GLN A 79 -0.56 -15.05 -4.07
C GLN A 79 -1.35 -16.01 -4.96
N PHE A 80 -2.69 -15.93 -4.91
CA PHE A 80 -3.58 -16.68 -5.77
C PHE A 80 -3.65 -16.07 -7.17
N GLN A 81 -3.59 -16.95 -8.17
CA GLN A 81 -3.72 -16.62 -9.60
C GLN A 81 -4.01 -17.91 -10.38
N LYS A 82 -4.28 -17.83 -11.69
CA LYS A 82 -4.61 -19.00 -12.52
C LYS A 82 -3.58 -20.14 -12.48
N ASP A 83 -2.29 -19.82 -12.31
CA ASP A 83 -1.20 -20.82 -12.23
C ASP A 83 -0.86 -21.22 -10.77
N PHE A 84 -1.64 -20.77 -9.78
CA PHE A 84 -1.57 -21.18 -8.38
C PHE A 84 -2.95 -20.98 -7.70
N THR A 85 -3.80 -22.00 -7.83
CA THR A 85 -5.24 -21.98 -7.50
C THR A 85 -5.52 -22.41 -6.05
N PHE A 86 -6.81 -22.46 -5.65
CA PHE A 86 -7.20 -23.03 -4.35
C PHE A 86 -6.82 -24.50 -4.17
N ASP A 87 -6.85 -25.31 -5.24
CA ASP A 87 -6.46 -26.73 -5.16
C ASP A 87 -4.92 -26.88 -5.06
N ASP A 88 -4.15 -26.01 -5.71
CA ASP A 88 -2.68 -25.97 -5.56
C ASP A 88 -2.27 -25.55 -4.14
N ALA A 89 -2.96 -24.54 -3.58
CA ALA A 89 -2.76 -24.13 -2.20
C ALA A 89 -3.16 -25.24 -1.21
N ALA A 90 -4.27 -25.95 -1.46
CA ALA A 90 -4.70 -27.09 -0.65
C ALA A 90 -3.62 -28.19 -0.60
N ALA A 91 -2.93 -28.45 -1.71
CA ALA A 91 -1.86 -29.45 -1.78
C ALA A 91 -0.65 -29.13 -0.86
N ILE A 92 -0.39 -27.84 -0.54
CA ILE A 92 0.73 -27.43 0.31
C ILE A 92 0.36 -27.20 1.79
N VAL A 93 -0.93 -27.23 2.15
CA VAL A 93 -1.38 -27.01 3.54
C VAL A 93 -0.67 -27.91 4.57
N PRO A 94 -0.46 -29.23 4.34
CA PRO A 94 0.27 -30.07 5.29
C PRO A 94 1.70 -29.59 5.55
N TYR A 95 2.39 -29.11 4.50
CA TYR A 95 3.72 -28.52 4.63
C TYR A 95 3.71 -27.24 5.47
N LEU A 96 2.71 -26.36 5.28
CA LEU A 96 2.55 -25.14 6.07
C LEU A 96 2.28 -25.45 7.55
N ALA A 97 1.49 -26.50 7.84
CA ALA A 97 1.27 -26.99 9.19
C ALA A 97 2.56 -27.51 9.85
N ASP A 98 3.33 -28.34 9.14
CA ASP A 98 4.63 -28.87 9.62
C ASP A 98 5.69 -27.77 9.83
N LEU A 99 5.63 -26.68 9.05
CA LEU A 99 6.45 -25.48 9.21
C LEU A 99 6.09 -24.70 10.49
N GLY A 100 4.86 -24.86 11.00
CA GLY A 100 4.35 -24.20 12.21
C GLY A 100 3.46 -22.98 11.93
N ILE A 101 2.98 -22.80 10.70
CA ILE A 101 2.00 -21.77 10.35
C ILE A 101 0.67 -22.05 11.05
N SER A 102 -0.08 -20.98 11.35
CA SER A 102 -1.43 -21.11 11.95
C SER A 102 -2.55 -20.62 11.05
N HIS A 103 -2.27 -19.67 10.15
CA HIS A 103 -3.26 -19.11 9.24
C HIS A 103 -2.62 -18.90 7.88
N VAL A 104 -3.33 -19.27 6.81
CA VAL A 104 -3.02 -18.73 5.48
C VAL A 104 -3.53 -17.30 5.43
N TYR A 105 -2.72 -16.40 4.87
CA TYR A 105 -3.12 -15.05 4.50
C TYR A 105 -3.28 -15.04 2.98
N ALA A 106 -4.53 -15.12 2.50
CA ALA A 106 -4.85 -15.15 1.08
C ALA A 106 -4.73 -13.76 0.47
N SER A 107 -4.29 -13.65 -0.79
CA SER A 107 -4.58 -12.50 -1.65
C SER A 107 -6.09 -12.40 -1.97
N PRO A 108 -6.57 -11.29 -2.58
CA PRO A 108 -7.99 -11.13 -2.90
C PRO A 108 -8.55 -12.29 -3.73
N ILE A 109 -9.73 -12.77 -3.35
CA ILE A 109 -10.38 -13.95 -3.94
C ILE A 109 -11.63 -13.64 -4.77
N HIS A 110 -12.11 -12.40 -4.74
CA HIS A 110 -13.25 -11.97 -5.55
C HIS A 110 -12.88 -11.97 -7.04
N LYS A 111 -13.89 -12.06 -7.90
CA LYS A 111 -13.71 -12.05 -9.35
C LYS A 111 -13.03 -10.74 -9.76
N ALA A 112 -11.79 -10.85 -10.23
CA ALA A 112 -11.00 -9.77 -10.80
C ALA A 112 -11.11 -9.78 -12.32
N ARG A 113 -10.38 -8.89 -13.01
CA ARG A 113 -10.29 -8.92 -14.47
C ARG A 113 -9.68 -10.27 -14.93
N PRO A 114 -10.11 -10.80 -16.09
CA PRO A 114 -9.59 -12.06 -16.61
C PRO A 114 -8.05 -12.07 -16.72
N GLY A 115 -7.42 -13.15 -16.26
CA GLY A 115 -5.97 -13.29 -16.24
C GLY A 115 -5.22 -12.42 -15.22
N SER A 116 -5.90 -11.75 -14.28
CA SER A 116 -5.25 -11.00 -13.20
C SER A 116 -4.29 -11.88 -12.38
N LEU A 117 -3.08 -11.37 -12.13
CA LEU A 117 -2.03 -12.05 -11.37
C LEU A 117 -2.02 -11.66 -9.88
N HIS A 118 -3.01 -10.87 -9.42
CA HIS A 118 -3.03 -10.31 -8.07
C HIS A 118 -4.42 -10.14 -7.43
N GLY A 119 -5.50 -10.02 -8.21
CA GLY A 119 -6.87 -9.94 -7.68
C GLY A 119 -7.33 -8.56 -7.20
N TYR A 120 -6.45 -7.57 -7.02
CA TYR A 120 -6.82 -6.21 -6.62
C TYR A 120 -7.78 -5.46 -7.56
N ASP A 121 -7.74 -5.79 -8.84
CA ASP A 121 -8.63 -5.29 -9.89
C ASP A 121 -9.98 -6.02 -9.89
N VAL A 122 -10.66 -6.02 -8.74
CA VAL A 122 -11.96 -6.67 -8.53
C VAL A 122 -13.01 -6.07 -9.47
N VAL A 123 -13.73 -6.91 -10.21
CA VAL A 123 -14.83 -6.49 -11.09
C VAL A 123 -16.21 -6.90 -10.56
N ASP A 124 -16.26 -7.83 -9.61
CA ASP A 124 -17.50 -8.30 -8.97
C ASP A 124 -17.23 -8.88 -7.57
N HIS A 125 -17.81 -8.26 -6.54
CA HIS A 125 -17.69 -8.69 -5.14
C HIS A 125 -18.67 -9.83 -4.76
N ALA A 126 -19.70 -10.09 -5.57
CA ALA A 126 -20.65 -11.17 -5.32
C ALA A 126 -20.11 -12.56 -5.73
N ILE A 127 -19.00 -12.61 -6.47
CA ILE A 127 -18.49 -13.84 -7.09
C ILE A 127 -17.05 -14.13 -6.62
N ILE A 128 -16.82 -15.35 -6.12
CA ILE A 128 -15.47 -15.88 -5.91
C ILE A 128 -14.85 -16.24 -7.26
N ASN A 129 -13.62 -15.78 -7.52
CA ASN A 129 -12.98 -15.82 -8.84
C ASN A 129 -12.97 -17.23 -9.45
N PRO A 130 -13.62 -17.46 -10.61
CA PRO A 130 -13.62 -18.75 -11.29
C PRO A 130 -12.23 -19.26 -11.68
N GLU A 131 -11.28 -18.36 -12.01
CA GLU A 131 -9.90 -18.75 -12.37
C GLU A 131 -9.12 -19.36 -11.18
N LEU A 132 -9.56 -19.13 -9.95
CA LEU A 132 -8.99 -19.73 -8.75
C LEU A 132 -9.65 -21.08 -8.36
N GLY A 133 -10.71 -21.48 -9.08
CA GLY A 133 -11.56 -22.63 -8.77
C GLY A 133 -12.94 -22.26 -8.19
N GLY A 134 -13.26 -20.96 -8.10
CA GLY A 134 -14.55 -20.46 -7.61
C GLY A 134 -14.87 -20.85 -6.17
N GLU A 135 -16.13 -20.69 -5.78
CA GLU A 135 -16.61 -20.97 -4.42
C GLU A 135 -16.39 -22.45 -4.02
N THR A 136 -16.61 -23.39 -4.94
CA THR A 136 -16.39 -24.82 -4.69
C THR A 136 -14.91 -25.13 -4.42
N GLY A 137 -13.98 -24.45 -5.08
CA GLY A 137 -12.54 -24.54 -4.81
C GLY A 137 -12.18 -23.96 -3.45
N LEU A 138 -12.71 -22.77 -3.12
CA LEU A 138 -12.53 -22.14 -1.81
C LEU A 138 -13.00 -23.02 -0.66
N ARG A 139 -14.17 -23.67 -0.80
CA ARG A 139 -14.73 -24.59 0.20
C ARG A 139 -13.83 -25.81 0.42
N ARG A 140 -13.35 -26.45 -0.67
CA ARG A 140 -12.35 -27.55 -0.58
C ARG A 140 -11.08 -27.10 0.15
N PHE A 141 -10.56 -25.93 -0.18
CA PHE A 141 -9.36 -25.37 0.44
C PHE A 141 -9.57 -25.11 1.94
N SER A 142 -10.71 -24.52 2.32
CA SER A 142 -11.10 -24.29 3.73
C SER A 142 -11.18 -25.60 4.52
N ASP A 143 -11.78 -26.66 3.96
CA ASP A 143 -11.85 -27.97 4.61
C ASP A 143 -10.46 -28.59 4.82
N VAL A 144 -9.54 -28.42 3.86
CA VAL A 144 -8.14 -28.87 4.01
C VAL A 144 -7.38 -28.05 5.05
N LEU A 145 -7.58 -26.72 5.12
CA LEU A 145 -7.05 -25.87 6.18
C LEU A 145 -7.52 -26.35 7.57
N ARG A 146 -8.84 -26.46 7.76
CA ARG A 146 -9.47 -26.93 9.00
C ARG A 146 -8.97 -28.31 9.43
N LYS A 147 -8.85 -29.26 8.48
CA LYS A 147 -8.32 -30.61 8.74
C LYS A 147 -6.89 -30.62 9.27
N ASN A 148 -6.07 -29.62 8.91
CA ASN A 148 -4.69 -29.46 9.39
C ASN A 148 -4.57 -28.46 10.55
N GLY A 149 -5.68 -27.91 11.05
CA GLY A 149 -5.70 -26.94 12.14
C GLY A 149 -5.18 -25.55 11.76
N LEU A 150 -5.29 -25.18 10.48
CA LEU A 150 -5.00 -23.83 9.99
C LEU A 150 -6.31 -23.05 9.78
N GLY A 151 -6.25 -21.74 10.03
CA GLY A 151 -7.29 -20.78 9.67
C GLY A 151 -6.99 -20.01 8.37
N LEU A 152 -7.90 -19.11 8.01
CA LEU A 152 -7.82 -18.27 6.82
C LEU A 152 -8.01 -16.78 7.16
N ILE A 153 -7.04 -15.95 6.80
CA ILE A 153 -7.16 -14.49 6.77
C ILE A 153 -7.34 -14.08 5.32
N LEU A 154 -8.42 -13.35 5.02
CA LEU A 154 -8.73 -12.89 3.68
C LEU A 154 -8.32 -11.43 3.48
N ASP A 155 -7.62 -11.17 2.38
CA ASP A 155 -7.39 -9.82 1.86
C ASP A 155 -8.61 -9.31 1.10
N ILE A 156 -9.08 -8.11 1.45
CA ILE A 156 -10.25 -7.47 0.84
C ILE A 156 -9.93 -6.04 0.38
N VAL A 157 -10.58 -5.63 -0.71
CA VAL A 157 -10.29 -4.41 -1.46
C VAL A 157 -11.51 -3.49 -1.46
N PRO A 158 -11.71 -2.68 -0.40
CA PRO A 158 -12.91 -1.83 -0.27
C PRO A 158 -12.77 -0.48 -0.99
N ASN A 159 -11.55 0.00 -1.24
CA ASN A 159 -11.34 1.36 -1.76
C ASN A 159 -11.73 1.51 -3.24
N HIS A 160 -11.62 0.46 -4.05
CA HIS A 160 -11.64 0.58 -5.50
C HIS A 160 -11.99 -0.74 -6.21
N VAL A 161 -12.36 -0.63 -7.49
CA VAL A 161 -12.66 -1.77 -8.39
C VAL A 161 -12.00 -1.59 -9.75
N GLY A 162 -11.67 -2.72 -10.39
CA GLY A 162 -11.28 -2.77 -11.79
C GLY A 162 -12.41 -2.32 -12.70
N ILE A 163 -12.13 -1.40 -13.62
CA ILE A 163 -13.09 -0.93 -14.63
C ILE A 163 -12.81 -1.56 -16.00
N GLY A 164 -13.87 -1.88 -16.74
CA GLY A 164 -13.81 -2.68 -17.96
C GLY A 164 -15.19 -3.15 -18.41
N ALA A 165 -15.23 -4.08 -19.37
CA ALA A 165 -16.49 -4.68 -19.87
C ALA A 165 -17.11 -5.66 -18.86
N GLU A 166 -16.29 -6.17 -17.94
CA GLU A 166 -16.63 -7.21 -16.98
C GLU A 166 -17.35 -6.65 -15.74
N ASN A 167 -17.08 -5.39 -15.39
CA ASN A 167 -17.66 -4.68 -14.25
C ASN A 167 -19.03 -4.08 -14.62
N GLN A 168 -20.10 -4.74 -14.18
CA GLN A 168 -21.47 -4.35 -14.54
C GLN A 168 -21.90 -3.00 -13.96
N TRP A 169 -21.39 -2.62 -12.78
CA TRP A 169 -21.68 -1.32 -12.19
C TRP A 169 -21.08 -0.20 -13.05
N TRP A 170 -19.84 -0.37 -13.50
CA TRP A 170 -19.17 0.59 -14.40
C TRP A 170 -19.85 0.66 -15.77
N GLN A 171 -20.23 -0.48 -16.35
CA GLN A 171 -20.98 -0.51 -17.62
C GLN A 171 -22.33 0.20 -17.51
N SER A 172 -23.05 0.06 -16.39
CA SER A 172 -24.29 0.79 -16.14
C SER A 172 -24.05 2.31 -16.03
N VAL A 173 -22.97 2.75 -15.37
CA VAL A 173 -22.63 4.18 -15.26
C VAL A 173 -22.17 4.75 -16.60
N LEU A 174 -21.46 3.97 -17.44
CA LEU A 174 -21.17 4.37 -18.83
C LEU A 174 -22.47 4.56 -19.62
N GLU A 175 -23.41 3.63 -19.54
CA GLU A 175 -24.65 3.73 -20.32
C GLU A 175 -25.55 4.88 -19.84
N TRP A 176 -25.75 5.04 -18.53
CA TRP A 176 -26.79 5.91 -17.96
C TRP A 176 -26.28 7.18 -17.26
N GLY A 177 -24.97 7.31 -17.00
CA GLY A 177 -24.40 8.43 -16.28
C GLY A 177 -24.97 8.58 -14.88
N GLU A 178 -25.36 9.81 -14.51
CA GLU A 178 -26.05 10.14 -13.26
C GLU A 178 -27.37 9.38 -13.05
N LEU A 179 -28.01 8.85 -14.11
CA LEU A 179 -29.24 8.03 -13.99
C LEU A 179 -28.97 6.56 -13.63
N SER A 180 -27.71 6.11 -13.61
CA SER A 180 -27.40 4.74 -13.18
C SER A 180 -27.68 4.57 -11.68
N VAL A 181 -28.35 3.47 -11.32
CA VAL A 181 -28.49 3.03 -9.92
C VAL A 181 -27.14 2.80 -9.23
N HIS A 182 -26.05 2.70 -9.99
CA HIS A 182 -24.68 2.55 -9.50
C HIS A 182 -23.87 3.85 -9.50
N ALA A 183 -24.41 4.98 -9.96
CA ALA A 183 -23.67 6.25 -10.04
C ALA A 183 -23.09 6.68 -8.69
N ASN A 184 -23.88 6.54 -7.61
CA ASN A 184 -23.46 6.87 -6.24
C ASN A 184 -22.43 5.90 -5.63
N ALA A 185 -22.17 4.74 -6.26
CA ALA A 185 -21.15 3.81 -5.78
C ALA A 185 -19.72 4.32 -6.05
N PHE A 186 -19.55 5.20 -7.04
CA PHE A 186 -18.26 5.75 -7.46
C PHE A 186 -18.12 7.23 -7.06
N ASP A 187 -16.90 7.66 -6.76
CA ASP A 187 -16.58 9.07 -6.49
C ASP A 187 -16.33 9.82 -7.81
N ILE A 188 -17.42 10.25 -8.45
CA ILE A 188 -17.42 10.97 -9.75
C ILE A 188 -17.77 12.44 -9.53
N ASP A 189 -17.00 13.34 -10.15
CA ASP A 189 -17.22 14.77 -10.19
C ASP A 189 -17.88 15.17 -11.53
N TRP A 190 -19.21 15.07 -11.59
CA TRP A 190 -20.00 15.39 -12.78
C TRP A 190 -19.97 16.88 -13.15
N GLU A 191 -19.87 17.76 -12.15
CA GLU A 191 -19.78 19.23 -12.31
C GLU A 191 -18.41 19.72 -12.79
N ARG A 192 -17.42 18.81 -12.90
CA ARG A 192 -16.04 19.17 -13.24
C ARG A 192 -15.96 19.94 -14.57
N LEU A 193 -15.20 21.03 -14.58
CA LEU A 193 -15.00 21.84 -15.79
C LEU A 193 -14.45 20.98 -16.95
N GLY A 194 -15.15 21.01 -18.08
CA GLY A 194 -14.82 20.21 -19.27
C GLY A 194 -15.37 18.76 -19.26
N ALA A 195 -15.97 18.30 -18.16
CA ALA A 195 -16.71 17.03 -18.12
C ALA A 195 -18.14 17.18 -18.65
N ASN A 196 -18.80 18.33 -18.40
CA ASN A 196 -20.15 18.65 -18.88
C ASN A 196 -21.20 17.57 -18.53
N HIS A 197 -21.23 17.10 -17.28
CA HIS A 197 -22.08 16.00 -16.82
C HIS A 197 -21.85 14.65 -17.54
N LYS A 198 -20.68 14.46 -18.18
CA LYS A 198 -20.24 13.18 -18.74
C LYS A 198 -19.11 12.58 -17.91
N LEU A 199 -19.05 11.25 -17.88
CA LEU A 199 -17.90 10.51 -17.39
C LEU A 199 -16.75 10.61 -18.41
N VAL A 200 -15.58 11.09 -17.99
CA VAL A 200 -14.40 11.20 -18.87
C VAL A 200 -13.68 9.86 -18.92
N VAL A 201 -13.53 9.30 -20.12
CA VAL A 201 -13.06 7.92 -20.37
C VAL A 201 -11.77 7.97 -21.21
N PRO A 202 -10.59 8.15 -20.58
CA PRO A 202 -9.32 8.39 -21.27
C PRO A 202 -8.64 7.07 -21.68
N PHE A 203 -9.16 6.41 -22.71
CA PHE A 203 -8.66 5.10 -23.19
C PHE A 203 -8.28 5.06 -24.67
N LEU A 204 -8.50 6.15 -25.43
CA LEU A 204 -8.15 6.17 -26.85
C LEU A 204 -6.63 6.19 -27.03
N GLY A 205 -6.13 5.40 -27.98
CA GLY A 205 -4.69 5.36 -28.34
C GLY A 205 -4.20 6.63 -29.03
N ASN A 206 -5.14 7.40 -29.61
CA ASN A 206 -4.89 8.65 -30.31
C ASN A 206 -5.88 9.75 -29.87
N ARG A 207 -5.77 10.96 -30.44
CA ARG A 207 -6.75 12.03 -30.26
C ARG A 207 -8.11 11.62 -30.83
N TYR A 208 -9.19 11.98 -30.14
CA TYR A 208 -10.57 11.59 -30.48
C TYR A 208 -10.90 11.67 -31.99
N GLY A 209 -10.69 12.82 -32.63
CA GLY A 209 -11.01 12.99 -34.06
C GLY A 209 -10.19 12.08 -34.98
N VAL A 210 -8.91 11.84 -34.65
CA VAL A 210 -8.05 10.94 -35.42
C VAL A 210 -8.49 9.48 -35.25
N ALA A 211 -8.80 9.05 -34.01
CA ALA A 211 -9.30 7.71 -33.74
C ALA A 211 -10.65 7.46 -34.45
N LEU A 212 -11.53 8.47 -34.47
CA LEU A 212 -12.79 8.43 -35.20
C LEU A 212 -12.56 8.29 -36.71
N GLU A 213 -11.81 9.19 -37.33
CA GLU A 213 -11.60 9.24 -38.79
C GLU A 213 -10.76 8.07 -39.34
N ASN A 214 -9.93 7.45 -38.49
CA ASN A 214 -9.22 6.20 -38.79
C ASN A 214 -10.14 4.96 -38.73
N GLY A 215 -11.38 5.08 -38.24
CA GLY A 215 -12.26 3.94 -37.99
C GLY A 215 -11.87 3.08 -36.80
N GLU A 216 -11.05 3.61 -35.86
CA GLU A 216 -10.70 2.93 -34.60
C GLU A 216 -11.90 2.86 -33.64
N LEU A 217 -12.92 3.71 -33.87
CA LEU A 217 -14.21 3.71 -33.20
C LEU A 217 -15.28 3.14 -34.14
N ALA A 218 -15.91 2.03 -33.76
CA ALA A 218 -16.95 1.39 -34.57
C ALA A 218 -18.20 1.02 -33.73
N LEU A 219 -19.36 1.52 -34.15
CA LEU A 219 -20.68 1.07 -33.68
C LEU A 219 -20.91 -0.40 -34.04
N PHE A 220 -21.56 -1.11 -33.12
CA PHE A 220 -21.91 -2.52 -33.20
C PHE A 220 -23.28 -2.74 -32.57
N TYR A 221 -24.03 -3.71 -33.09
CA TYR A 221 -25.29 -4.20 -32.53
C TYR A 221 -25.10 -5.61 -31.98
N ASP A 222 -25.44 -5.81 -30.70
CA ASP A 222 -25.49 -7.12 -30.06
C ASP A 222 -26.91 -7.69 -30.24
N PRO A 223 -27.11 -8.71 -31.11
CA PRO A 223 -28.44 -9.24 -31.42
C PRO A 223 -29.05 -10.06 -30.27
N ASP A 224 -28.22 -10.62 -29.39
CA ASP A 224 -28.68 -11.43 -28.25
C ASP A 224 -29.23 -10.55 -27.13
N LYS A 225 -28.66 -9.34 -26.98
CA LYS A 225 -29.09 -8.35 -25.97
C LYS A 225 -30.03 -7.27 -26.50
N GLY A 226 -30.06 -7.05 -27.82
CA GLY A 226 -30.79 -5.92 -28.41
C GLY A 226 -30.19 -4.56 -28.06
N SER A 227 -28.87 -4.52 -27.88
CA SER A 227 -28.15 -3.33 -27.40
C SER A 227 -27.10 -2.86 -28.40
N PHE A 228 -26.87 -1.56 -28.49
CA PHE A 228 -25.78 -0.98 -29.29
C PHE A 228 -24.57 -0.63 -28.41
N SER A 229 -23.37 -0.78 -28.95
CA SER A 229 -22.12 -0.35 -28.32
C SER A 229 -21.14 0.21 -29.35
N VAL A 230 -20.21 1.07 -28.93
CA VAL A 230 -19.01 1.42 -29.73
C VAL A 230 -17.84 0.60 -29.23
N SER A 231 -17.13 -0.08 -30.14
CA SER A 231 -15.83 -0.70 -29.87
C SER A 231 -14.67 0.26 -30.12
N HIS A 232 -13.63 0.12 -29.31
CA HIS A 232 -12.27 0.62 -29.56
C HIS A 232 -11.31 -0.55 -29.29
N PHE A 233 -10.81 -1.19 -30.35
CA PHE A 233 -10.15 -2.49 -30.28
C PHE A 233 -10.99 -3.52 -29.49
N GLU A 234 -10.47 -4.06 -28.39
CA GLU A 234 -11.14 -5.04 -27.53
C GLU A 234 -12.17 -4.41 -26.57
N GLN A 235 -12.09 -3.10 -26.32
CA GLN A 235 -13.00 -2.42 -25.40
C GLN A 235 -14.37 -2.17 -26.03
N ARG A 236 -15.43 -2.25 -25.21
CA ARG A 236 -16.82 -1.96 -25.57
C ARG A 236 -17.38 -0.88 -24.66
N PHE A 237 -18.03 0.12 -25.25
CA PHE A 237 -18.73 1.20 -24.54
C PHE A 237 -20.22 1.16 -24.92
N PRO A 238 -21.14 0.96 -23.97
CA PRO A 238 -22.57 0.78 -24.23
C PRO A 238 -23.23 2.11 -24.60
N LEU A 239 -24.19 2.09 -25.53
CA LEU A 239 -24.94 3.29 -25.89
C LEU A 239 -26.17 3.46 -25.00
N CYS A 240 -26.37 4.68 -24.49
CA CYS A 240 -27.56 5.12 -23.79
C CYS A 240 -28.81 4.90 -24.67
N PRO A 241 -29.79 4.05 -24.29
CA PRO A 241 -30.92 3.66 -25.13
C PRO A 241 -31.76 4.80 -25.74
N PRO A 242 -32.00 5.95 -25.06
CA PRO A 242 -32.62 7.12 -25.69
C PRO A 242 -31.92 7.65 -26.96
N SER A 243 -30.67 7.26 -27.22
CA SER A 243 -29.94 7.58 -28.47
C SER A 243 -30.19 6.59 -29.62
N TYR A 244 -30.79 5.42 -29.36
CA TYR A 244 -31.05 4.40 -30.38
C TYR A 244 -31.93 4.86 -31.56
N PRO A 245 -32.90 5.79 -31.42
CA PRO A 245 -33.65 6.33 -32.56
C PRO A 245 -32.77 6.88 -33.69
N ILE A 246 -31.57 7.39 -33.39
CA ILE A 246 -30.59 7.84 -34.40
C ILE A 246 -30.20 6.68 -35.36
N ILE A 247 -30.17 5.45 -34.85
CA ILE A 247 -29.82 4.22 -35.57
C ILE A 247 -31.09 3.57 -36.15
N LEU A 248 -32.13 3.41 -35.32
CA LEU A 248 -33.37 2.72 -35.69
C LEU A 248 -34.09 3.44 -36.84
N ASP A 249 -34.18 4.77 -36.82
CA ASP A 249 -34.83 5.53 -37.90
C ASP A 249 -34.09 5.34 -39.25
N ARG A 250 -32.77 5.14 -39.22
CA ARG A 250 -31.96 4.83 -40.42
C ARG A 250 -32.16 3.39 -40.90
N ALA A 251 -32.29 2.44 -39.97
CA ALA A 251 -32.62 1.06 -40.31
C ALA A 251 -34.01 0.98 -40.94
N LEU A 252 -35.00 1.65 -40.36
CA LEU A 252 -36.36 1.73 -40.90
C LEU A 252 -36.40 2.40 -42.28
N ALA A 253 -35.63 3.47 -42.50
CA ALA A 253 -35.49 4.10 -43.82
C ALA A 253 -34.73 3.25 -44.86
N ALA A 254 -34.00 2.22 -44.40
CA ALA A 254 -33.27 1.27 -45.24
C ALA A 254 -34.01 -0.08 -45.43
N LEU A 255 -35.27 -0.18 -44.97
CA LEU A 255 -36.18 -1.26 -45.32
C LEU A 255 -36.88 -0.95 -46.65
N GLU A 256 -37.01 -1.97 -47.50
CA GLU A 256 -37.72 -1.88 -48.80
C GLU A 256 -39.22 -2.23 -48.66
N GLU A 257 -39.76 -2.23 -47.43
CA GLU A 257 -41.15 -2.58 -47.12
C GLU A 257 -42.10 -1.38 -47.27
N ILE A 258 -43.36 -1.66 -47.64
CA ILE A 258 -44.39 -0.62 -47.88
C ILE A 258 -44.78 0.12 -46.59
N ALA A 259 -44.64 -0.52 -45.43
CA ALA A 259 -44.88 0.06 -44.11
C ALA A 259 -43.81 -0.44 -43.12
N PRO A 260 -43.30 0.38 -42.19
CA PRO A 260 -42.28 -0.07 -41.24
C PRO A 260 -42.87 -0.97 -40.15
N PRO A 261 -42.11 -1.92 -39.57
CA PRO A 261 -42.58 -2.79 -38.49
C PRO A 261 -43.13 -1.99 -37.29
N PRO A 262 -44.42 -2.16 -36.90
CA PRO A 262 -45.05 -1.36 -35.85
C PRO A 262 -44.36 -1.47 -34.48
N GLU A 263 -43.79 -2.64 -34.18
CA GLU A 263 -43.06 -2.91 -32.94
C GLU A 263 -41.80 -2.04 -32.83
N ILE A 264 -41.03 -1.91 -33.93
CA ILE A 264 -39.81 -1.09 -33.95
C ILE A 264 -40.12 0.40 -33.94
N LEU A 265 -41.21 0.82 -34.61
CA LEU A 265 -41.71 2.19 -34.49
C LEU A 265 -42.06 2.53 -33.03
N ALA A 266 -42.81 1.66 -32.36
CA ALA A 266 -43.17 1.85 -30.95
C ALA A 266 -41.94 1.87 -30.03
N ILE A 267 -40.91 1.06 -30.27
CA ILE A 267 -39.64 1.10 -29.53
C ILE A 267 -38.90 2.42 -29.77
N SER A 268 -38.75 2.86 -31.03
CA SER A 268 -38.08 4.13 -31.38
C SER A 268 -38.82 5.34 -30.77
N GLU A 269 -40.15 5.33 -30.79
CA GLU A 269 -40.98 6.39 -30.20
C GLU A 269 -40.87 6.44 -28.67
N LYS A 270 -40.98 5.29 -27.97
CA LYS A 270 -40.78 5.22 -26.51
C LYS A 270 -39.39 5.72 -26.11
N LEU A 271 -38.32 5.27 -26.78
CA LEU A 271 -36.95 5.69 -26.47
C LEU A 271 -36.72 7.19 -26.73
N ARG A 272 -37.38 7.76 -27.75
CA ARG A 272 -37.37 9.21 -28.02
C ARG A 272 -38.05 10.00 -26.90
N LEU A 273 -39.23 9.58 -26.47
CA LEU A 273 -39.95 10.20 -25.35
C LEU A 273 -39.16 10.14 -24.03
N MET A 274 -38.40 9.06 -23.79
CA MET A 274 -37.45 8.98 -22.67
C MET A 274 -36.32 10.01 -22.80
N GLY A 275 -35.83 10.29 -24.00
CA GLY A 275 -34.81 11.32 -24.26
C GLY A 275 -35.31 12.76 -24.09
N GLU A 276 -36.61 12.99 -24.28
CA GLU A 276 -37.27 14.30 -24.16
C GLU A 276 -37.75 14.62 -22.72
N GLU A 277 -37.82 13.62 -21.83
CA GLU A 277 -38.24 13.81 -20.45
C GLU A 277 -37.19 14.56 -19.60
N SER A 278 -37.66 15.59 -18.89
CA SER A 278 -36.83 16.48 -18.07
C SER A 278 -37.04 16.30 -16.56
N VAL A 279 -38.15 15.69 -16.12
CA VAL A 279 -38.47 15.52 -14.69
C VAL A 279 -37.72 14.33 -14.11
N ALA A 280 -36.71 14.61 -13.28
CA ALA A 280 -35.80 13.63 -12.70
C ALA A 280 -36.48 12.40 -12.06
N GLU A 281 -37.56 12.61 -11.31
CA GLU A 281 -38.33 11.54 -10.65
C GLU A 281 -38.81 10.46 -11.65
N ARG A 282 -39.31 10.89 -12.83
CA ARG A 282 -39.78 9.97 -13.89
C ARG A 282 -38.63 9.29 -14.63
N ARG A 283 -37.44 9.92 -14.67
CA ARG A 283 -36.24 9.37 -15.30
C ARG A 283 -35.59 8.24 -14.50
N SER A 284 -35.93 8.09 -13.21
CA SER A 284 -35.36 7.06 -12.33
C SER A 284 -35.68 5.61 -12.76
N GLY A 285 -36.83 5.37 -13.38
CA GLY A 285 -37.22 4.06 -13.91
C GLY A 285 -36.58 3.69 -15.25
N PHE A 286 -35.98 4.66 -15.95
CA PHE A 286 -35.55 4.50 -17.34
C PHE A 286 -34.55 3.38 -17.59
N PRO A 287 -33.56 3.10 -16.72
CA PRO A 287 -32.68 1.94 -16.91
C PRO A 287 -33.46 0.62 -16.98
N ALA A 288 -34.43 0.41 -16.09
CA ALA A 288 -35.22 -0.83 -16.07
C ALA A 288 -36.19 -0.92 -17.26
N ASP A 289 -36.89 0.18 -17.58
CA ASP A 289 -37.82 0.22 -18.72
C ASP A 289 -37.08 -0.01 -20.06
N ALA A 290 -35.88 0.56 -20.21
CA ALA A 290 -35.09 0.39 -21.41
C ALA A 290 -34.53 -1.03 -21.59
N GLU A 291 -34.21 -1.76 -20.53
CA GLU A 291 -33.84 -3.19 -20.65
C GLU A 291 -34.98 -4.03 -21.24
N LEU A 292 -36.23 -3.73 -20.90
CA LEU A 292 -37.38 -4.38 -21.52
C LEU A 292 -37.47 -4.04 -23.02
N LEU A 293 -37.22 -2.78 -23.39
CA LEU A 293 -37.21 -2.34 -24.79
C LEU A 293 -36.05 -2.94 -25.60
N LYS A 294 -34.86 -3.13 -25.01
CA LYS A 294 -33.75 -3.89 -25.60
C LYS A 294 -34.15 -5.34 -25.85
N GLN A 295 -34.80 -6.00 -24.89
CA GLN A 295 -35.30 -7.38 -25.05
C GLN A 295 -36.44 -7.49 -26.07
N GLU A 296 -37.30 -6.47 -26.22
CA GLU A 296 -38.27 -6.36 -27.32
C GLU A 296 -37.55 -6.23 -28.68
N LEU A 297 -36.55 -5.35 -28.77
CA LEU A 297 -35.73 -5.15 -29.97
C LEU A 297 -34.99 -6.42 -30.39
N ALA A 298 -34.31 -7.09 -29.46
CA ALA A 298 -33.63 -8.37 -29.70
C ALA A 298 -34.56 -9.40 -30.34
N ARG A 299 -35.76 -9.59 -29.75
CA ARG A 299 -36.78 -10.51 -30.26
C ARG A 299 -37.25 -10.11 -31.65
N ALA A 300 -37.63 -8.87 -31.88
CA ALA A 300 -38.11 -8.39 -33.17
C ALA A 300 -37.05 -8.53 -34.28
N VAL A 301 -35.77 -8.25 -33.98
CA VAL A 301 -34.65 -8.43 -34.93
C VAL A 301 -34.37 -9.90 -35.20
N SER A 302 -34.39 -10.76 -34.17
CA SER A 302 -34.21 -12.21 -34.34
C SER A 302 -35.33 -12.85 -35.20
N ALA A 303 -36.54 -12.29 -35.15
CA ALA A 303 -37.69 -12.75 -35.92
C ALA A 303 -37.72 -12.24 -37.38
N SER A 304 -36.98 -11.17 -37.71
CA SER A 304 -37.03 -10.53 -39.03
C SER A 304 -35.64 -10.35 -39.65
N LYS A 305 -35.28 -11.26 -40.58
CA LYS A 305 -34.05 -11.16 -41.36
C LYS A 305 -33.90 -9.85 -42.15
N PRO A 306 -34.95 -9.30 -42.81
CA PRO A 306 -34.87 -7.99 -43.46
C PRO A 306 -34.50 -6.87 -42.47
N LEU A 307 -35.06 -6.88 -41.26
CA LEU A 307 -34.75 -5.91 -40.21
C LEU A 307 -33.32 -6.04 -39.70
N ALA A 308 -32.84 -7.26 -39.45
CA ALA A 308 -31.44 -7.50 -39.08
C ALA A 308 -30.47 -6.91 -40.12
N GLN A 309 -30.71 -7.20 -41.41
CA GLN A 309 -29.92 -6.65 -42.51
C GLN A 309 -30.03 -5.13 -42.64
N ALA A 310 -31.18 -4.54 -42.31
CA ALA A 310 -31.35 -3.09 -42.33
C ALA A 310 -30.60 -2.40 -41.17
N ILE A 311 -30.55 -3.03 -39.99
CA ILE A 311 -29.71 -2.58 -38.87
C ILE A 311 -28.22 -2.70 -39.21
N GLU A 312 -27.78 -3.83 -39.80
CA GLU A 312 -26.41 -4.00 -40.29
C GLU A 312 -26.01 -2.89 -41.28
N ARG A 313 -26.88 -2.59 -42.26
CA ARG A 313 -26.67 -1.47 -43.22
C ARG A 313 -26.61 -0.11 -42.52
N ALA A 314 -27.49 0.15 -41.55
CA ALA A 314 -27.49 1.41 -40.80
C ALA A 314 -26.22 1.57 -39.96
N VAL A 315 -25.78 0.51 -39.27
CA VAL A 315 -24.53 0.48 -38.49
C VAL A 315 -23.32 0.72 -39.40
N ALA A 316 -23.23 0.01 -40.53
CA ALA A 316 -22.15 0.20 -41.50
C ALA A 316 -22.10 1.64 -42.06
N LEU A 317 -23.24 2.25 -42.36
CA LEU A 317 -23.32 3.64 -42.81
C LEU A 317 -22.92 4.65 -41.72
N ILE A 318 -23.28 4.39 -40.46
CA ILE A 318 -22.93 5.26 -39.33
C ILE A 318 -21.42 5.22 -39.04
N ASN A 319 -20.79 4.05 -39.21
CA ASN A 319 -19.35 3.86 -39.00
C ASN A 319 -18.45 4.62 -39.98
N GLY A 320 -19.01 5.21 -41.04
CA GLY A 320 -18.28 6.05 -41.98
C GLY A 320 -17.29 5.28 -42.87
N THR A 321 -16.48 6.05 -43.60
CA THR A 321 -15.50 5.56 -44.57
C THR A 321 -14.18 6.27 -44.31
N VAL A 322 -13.14 5.50 -43.96
CA VAL A 322 -11.78 6.01 -43.74
C VAL A 322 -11.31 6.79 -44.97
N GLY A 323 -10.79 8.00 -44.74
CA GLY A 323 -10.43 8.95 -45.80
C GLY A 323 -11.55 9.89 -46.27
N VAL A 324 -12.77 9.78 -45.71
CA VAL A 324 -13.88 10.72 -45.94
C VAL A 324 -14.41 11.24 -44.58
N PRO A 325 -13.77 12.27 -43.98
CA PRO A 325 -14.09 12.73 -42.62
C PRO A 325 -15.57 13.04 -42.36
N GLU A 326 -16.27 13.62 -43.35
CA GLU A 326 -17.67 14.02 -43.24
C GLU A 326 -18.62 12.82 -43.01
N SER A 327 -18.21 11.61 -43.42
CA SER A 327 -19.00 10.39 -43.26
C SER A 327 -19.19 10.00 -41.79
N PHE A 328 -18.22 10.31 -40.92
CA PHE A 328 -18.26 10.00 -39.49
C PHE A 328 -19.19 10.93 -38.69
N GLY A 329 -19.77 11.98 -39.30
CA GLY A 329 -20.56 12.99 -38.61
C GLY A 329 -21.81 12.44 -37.89
N THR A 330 -22.33 11.26 -38.28
CA THR A 330 -23.41 10.60 -37.52
C THR A 330 -22.88 9.86 -36.29
N LEU A 331 -21.77 9.11 -36.41
CA LEU A 331 -21.13 8.47 -35.26
C LEU A 331 -20.63 9.49 -34.24
N HIS A 332 -20.10 10.64 -34.69
CA HIS A 332 -19.74 11.73 -33.78
C HIS A 332 -20.94 12.26 -32.98
N ARG A 333 -22.07 12.56 -33.63
CA ARG A 333 -23.29 12.99 -32.92
C ARG A 333 -23.81 11.93 -31.95
N LEU A 334 -23.69 10.65 -32.33
CA LEU A 334 -24.07 9.53 -31.48
C LEU A 334 -23.17 9.46 -30.24
N LEU A 335 -21.85 9.57 -30.40
CA LEU A 335 -20.88 9.65 -29.30
C LEU A 335 -21.10 10.89 -28.42
N GLU A 336 -21.46 12.04 -28.99
CA GLU A 336 -21.80 13.24 -28.22
C GLU A 336 -23.14 13.16 -27.48
N ALA A 337 -24.02 12.22 -27.82
CA ALA A 337 -25.25 11.97 -27.06
C ALA A 337 -25.04 11.05 -25.84
N GLN A 338 -23.84 10.50 -25.64
CA GLN A 338 -23.58 9.54 -24.57
C GLN A 338 -23.24 10.20 -23.23
N SER A 339 -23.51 9.45 -22.16
CA SER A 339 -23.19 9.79 -20.77
C SER A 339 -21.69 9.79 -20.45
N TYR A 340 -20.84 9.43 -21.44
CA TYR A 340 -19.38 9.44 -21.35
C TYR A 340 -18.74 10.23 -22.50
N ARG A 341 -17.50 10.69 -22.27
CA ARG A 341 -16.63 11.32 -23.26
C ARG A 341 -15.38 10.47 -23.44
N LEU A 342 -15.26 9.78 -24.57
CA LEU A 342 -14.03 9.08 -24.94
C LEU A 342 -12.91 10.09 -25.21
N ALA A 343 -11.75 9.87 -24.62
CA ALA A 343 -10.61 10.77 -24.74
C ALA A 343 -9.28 10.02 -24.90
N HIS A 344 -8.27 10.73 -25.42
CA HIS A 344 -6.90 10.21 -25.53
C HIS A 344 -6.32 9.94 -24.14
N TRP A 345 -5.70 8.78 -23.92
CA TRP A 345 -5.24 8.34 -22.59
C TRP A 345 -4.37 9.36 -21.84
N ARG A 346 -3.58 10.17 -22.56
CA ARG A 346 -2.73 11.21 -21.96
C ARG A 346 -3.49 12.35 -21.26
N VAL A 347 -4.79 12.54 -21.52
CA VAL A 347 -5.58 13.54 -20.77
C VAL A 347 -5.98 13.04 -19.38
N ALA A 348 -5.77 11.77 -19.03
CA ALA A 348 -6.17 11.25 -17.73
C ALA A 348 -5.61 12.06 -16.55
N ALA A 349 -4.34 12.47 -16.62
CA ALA A 349 -3.72 13.31 -15.59
C ALA A 349 -4.42 14.67 -15.39
N SER A 350 -5.00 15.26 -16.45
CA SER A 350 -5.56 16.62 -16.46
C SER A 350 -7.09 16.71 -16.49
N ASP A 351 -7.79 15.67 -16.94
CA ASP A 351 -9.21 15.72 -17.31
C ASP A 351 -10.09 14.66 -16.62
N ILE A 352 -9.50 13.65 -15.98
CA ILE A 352 -10.27 12.57 -15.35
C ILE A 352 -11.18 13.10 -14.26
N ASN A 353 -12.44 12.66 -14.23
CA ASN A 353 -13.45 13.17 -13.30
C ASN A 353 -13.98 12.11 -12.34
N TYR A 354 -13.22 11.06 -12.09
CA TYR A 354 -13.48 10.10 -11.02
C TYR A 354 -12.22 9.87 -10.18
N ARG A 355 -12.38 9.62 -8.89
CA ARG A 355 -11.25 9.25 -8.02
C ARG A 355 -10.69 7.90 -8.45
N ARG A 356 -9.37 7.81 -8.55
CA ARG A 356 -8.61 6.60 -8.88
C ARG A 356 -7.98 5.96 -7.65
N PHE A 357 -7.52 4.71 -7.78
CA PHE A 357 -6.44 4.21 -6.94
C PHE A 357 -5.09 4.72 -7.49
N PHE A 358 -4.45 5.61 -6.73
CA PHE A 358 -3.28 6.37 -7.18
C PHE A 358 -3.51 7.01 -8.58
N ASP A 359 -2.56 6.88 -9.50
CA ASP A 359 -2.61 7.36 -10.88
C ASP A 359 -3.07 6.28 -11.88
N ILE A 360 -3.62 5.15 -11.39
CA ILE A 360 -4.07 4.02 -12.22
C ILE A 360 -5.50 4.26 -12.71
N ASN A 361 -5.65 4.55 -14.00
CA ASN A 361 -6.95 4.84 -14.61
C ASN A 361 -7.92 3.65 -14.55
N ASP A 362 -7.40 2.42 -14.67
CA ASP A 362 -8.18 1.18 -14.71
C ASP A 362 -8.80 0.78 -13.35
N LEU A 363 -8.62 1.60 -12.29
CA LEU A 363 -9.10 1.35 -10.93
C LEU A 363 -9.90 2.55 -10.39
N ALA A 364 -11.23 2.45 -10.42
CA ALA A 364 -12.14 3.50 -9.96
C ALA A 364 -12.47 3.37 -8.46
N GLY A 365 -12.45 4.50 -7.75
CA GLY A 365 -12.66 4.58 -6.30
C GLY A 365 -14.13 4.45 -5.88
N LEU A 366 -14.39 3.55 -4.94
CA LEU A 366 -15.72 3.30 -4.36
C LEU A 366 -16.00 4.21 -3.15
N ARG A 367 -17.27 4.53 -2.96
CA ARG A 367 -17.79 5.35 -1.85
C ARG A 367 -18.24 4.49 -0.67
N MET A 368 -17.28 3.96 0.07
CA MET A 368 -17.51 3.10 1.26
C MET A 368 -18.20 3.81 2.44
N GLU A 369 -18.35 5.14 2.38
CA GLU A 369 -19.18 5.89 3.32
C GLU A 369 -20.70 5.69 3.10
N GLU A 370 -21.12 5.23 1.91
CA GLU A 370 -22.52 4.98 1.56
C GLU A 370 -22.96 3.59 2.02
N ASP A 371 -24.10 3.50 2.72
CA ASP A 371 -24.54 2.26 3.37
C ASP A 371 -24.78 1.10 2.41
N GLU A 372 -25.52 1.35 1.31
CA GLU A 372 -25.81 0.33 0.31
C GLU A 372 -24.53 -0.19 -0.38
N VAL A 373 -23.55 0.69 -0.60
CA VAL A 373 -22.28 0.36 -1.25
C VAL A 373 -21.45 -0.53 -0.34
N PHE A 374 -21.35 -0.19 0.95
CA PHE A 374 -20.68 -1.01 1.96
C PHE A 374 -21.32 -2.40 2.05
N ASP A 375 -22.64 -2.47 2.22
CA ASP A 375 -23.35 -3.73 2.43
C ASP A 375 -23.19 -4.68 1.22
N ARG A 376 -23.36 -4.17 0.00
CA ARG A 376 -23.25 -4.96 -1.25
C ARG A 376 -21.83 -5.45 -1.52
N VAL A 377 -20.81 -4.66 -1.17
CA VAL A 377 -19.40 -5.05 -1.36
C VAL A 377 -18.93 -6.08 -0.33
N HIS A 378 -19.54 -6.11 0.86
CA HIS A 378 -19.15 -7.00 1.95
C HIS A 378 -20.06 -8.23 2.13
N GLU A 379 -21.18 -8.34 1.41
CA GLU A 379 -22.15 -9.44 1.55
C GLU A 379 -21.50 -10.83 1.49
N THR A 380 -20.69 -11.11 0.45
CA THR A 380 -19.94 -12.37 0.30
C THR A 380 -19.00 -12.62 1.47
N VAL A 381 -18.24 -11.58 1.88
CA VAL A 381 -17.26 -11.66 2.97
C VAL A 381 -17.95 -11.95 4.31
N HIS A 382 -19.05 -11.25 4.61
CA HIS A 382 -19.89 -11.51 5.77
C HIS A 382 -20.55 -12.89 5.73
N GLY A 383 -20.85 -13.43 4.54
CA GLY A 383 -21.23 -14.83 4.35
C GLY A 383 -20.13 -15.79 4.82
N LEU A 384 -18.93 -15.66 4.26
CA LEU A 384 -17.77 -16.52 4.58
C LEU A 384 -17.36 -16.46 6.07
N ILE A 385 -17.49 -15.29 6.70
CA ILE A 385 -17.24 -15.13 8.15
C ILE A 385 -18.31 -15.85 8.98
N ARG A 386 -19.60 -15.70 8.66
CA ARG A 386 -20.71 -16.38 9.36
C ARG A 386 -20.63 -17.91 9.22
N GLU A 387 -20.11 -18.41 8.11
CA GLU A 387 -19.83 -19.83 7.88
C GLU A 387 -18.52 -20.33 8.53
N GLY A 388 -17.77 -19.45 9.19
CA GLY A 388 -16.48 -19.74 9.81
C GLY A 388 -15.41 -20.21 8.81
N ILE A 389 -15.51 -19.79 7.54
CA ILE A 389 -14.51 -20.07 6.49
C ILE A 389 -13.33 -19.09 6.62
N VAL A 390 -13.59 -17.87 7.10
CA VAL A 390 -12.62 -16.80 7.30
C VAL A 390 -12.53 -16.44 8.78
N ASP A 391 -11.31 -16.49 9.33
CA ASP A 391 -10.98 -16.19 10.74
C ASP A 391 -10.49 -14.75 10.95
N GLY A 392 -10.18 -14.03 9.87
CA GLY A 392 -9.68 -12.65 9.91
C GLY A 392 -9.62 -11.95 8.56
N LEU A 393 -9.41 -10.63 8.57
CA LEU A 393 -9.31 -9.80 7.37
C LEU A 393 -8.01 -8.99 7.35
N ARG A 394 -7.46 -8.80 6.14
CA ARG A 394 -6.55 -7.69 5.82
C ARG A 394 -7.29 -6.70 4.95
N ILE A 395 -7.27 -5.43 5.34
CA ILE A 395 -7.88 -4.34 4.57
C ILE A 395 -6.83 -3.71 3.68
N ASP A 396 -7.04 -3.78 2.36
CA ASP A 396 -6.24 -3.07 1.37
C ASP A 396 -6.43 -1.55 1.45
N HIS A 397 -5.33 -0.80 1.31
CA HIS A 397 -5.33 0.66 1.12
C HIS A 397 -6.35 1.45 1.97
N VAL A 398 -6.33 1.23 3.30
CA VAL A 398 -7.32 1.84 4.21
C VAL A 398 -7.28 3.37 4.17
N ASP A 399 -6.12 3.95 3.84
CA ASP A 399 -5.90 5.39 3.71
C ASP A 399 -6.52 6.01 2.45
N GLY A 400 -7.11 5.23 1.53
CA GLY A 400 -7.91 5.74 0.42
C GLY A 400 -9.38 6.03 0.76
N LEU A 401 -9.88 5.49 1.88
CA LEU A 401 -11.28 5.60 2.29
C LEU A 401 -11.65 7.02 2.75
N ALA A 402 -12.92 7.39 2.59
CA ALA A 402 -13.43 8.67 3.07
C ALA A 402 -13.31 8.79 4.61
N ASP A 403 -13.92 7.84 5.32
CA ASP A 403 -13.82 7.67 6.78
C ASP A 403 -13.35 6.24 7.14
N PRO A 404 -12.03 6.05 7.31
CA PRO A 404 -11.45 4.78 7.75
C PRO A 404 -11.97 4.29 9.12
N GLU A 405 -12.29 5.19 10.05
CA GLU A 405 -12.68 4.80 11.40
C GLU A 405 -14.11 4.25 11.42
N SER A 406 -15.04 4.95 10.76
CA SER A 406 -16.43 4.50 10.61
C SER A 406 -16.49 3.17 9.85
N TYR A 407 -15.75 3.03 8.75
CA TYR A 407 -15.63 1.78 7.99
C TYR A 407 -15.19 0.59 8.86
N LEU A 408 -14.10 0.75 9.62
CA LEU A 408 -13.57 -0.32 10.47
C LEU A 408 -14.50 -0.67 11.64
N ARG A 409 -15.27 0.30 12.17
CA ARG A 409 -16.30 0.06 13.19
C ARG A 409 -17.44 -0.77 12.62
N ARG A 410 -18.03 -0.35 11.49
CA ARG A 410 -19.09 -1.10 10.79
C ARG A 410 -18.69 -2.54 10.49
N LEU A 411 -17.45 -2.75 10.04
CA LEU A 411 -16.93 -4.08 9.71
C LEU A 411 -16.82 -5.00 10.95
N GLN A 412 -16.39 -4.46 12.10
CA GLN A 412 -16.40 -5.21 13.37
C GLN A 412 -17.81 -5.43 13.93
N ASP A 413 -18.71 -4.45 13.79
CA ASP A 413 -20.09 -4.57 14.27
C ASP A 413 -20.88 -5.61 13.44
N ALA A 414 -20.60 -5.73 12.14
CA ALA A 414 -21.20 -6.73 11.25
C ALA A 414 -20.61 -8.14 11.40
N ALA A 415 -19.30 -8.25 11.62
CA ALA A 415 -18.61 -9.54 11.74
C ALA A 415 -18.60 -10.13 13.17
N GLY A 416 -18.83 -9.29 14.19
CA GLY A 416 -18.38 -9.58 15.55
C GLY A 416 -16.85 -9.40 15.68
N PRO A 417 -16.28 -9.57 16.90
CA PRO A 417 -14.89 -9.20 17.15
C PRO A 417 -13.90 -10.10 16.41
N LEU A 418 -13.41 -9.61 15.26
CA LEU A 418 -12.62 -10.34 14.28
C LEU A 418 -11.15 -9.91 14.31
N PHE A 419 -10.23 -10.79 13.91
CA PHE A 419 -8.84 -10.41 13.66
C PHE A 419 -8.77 -9.58 12.37
N ILE A 420 -8.75 -8.26 12.50
CA ILE A 420 -8.62 -7.33 11.38
C ILE A 420 -7.25 -6.64 11.47
N VAL A 421 -6.50 -6.64 10.37
CA VAL A 421 -5.31 -5.80 10.18
C VAL A 421 -5.50 -4.89 8.98
N VAL A 422 -4.86 -3.73 9.00
CA VAL A 422 -4.93 -2.76 7.89
C VAL A 422 -3.59 -2.65 7.21
N GLU A 423 -3.59 -2.54 5.88
CA GLU A 423 -2.49 -1.88 5.21
C GLU A 423 -2.57 -0.38 5.49
N LYS A 424 -1.65 0.09 6.34
CA LYS A 424 -1.44 1.50 6.63
C LYS A 424 0.04 1.72 6.84
N ILE A 425 0.61 2.68 6.13
CA ILE A 425 2.02 3.04 6.26
C ILE A 425 2.18 4.09 7.36
N LEU A 426 3.07 3.84 8.32
CA LEU A 426 3.37 4.76 9.42
C LEU A 426 4.72 5.42 9.16
N GLU A 427 4.74 6.74 9.08
CA GLU A 427 5.99 7.50 9.03
C GLU A 427 6.68 7.52 10.41
N PRO A 428 8.01 7.75 10.48
CA PRO A 428 8.73 7.76 11.75
C PRO A 428 8.18 8.78 12.77
N GLY A 429 7.64 8.27 13.87
CA GLY A 429 7.02 9.08 14.93
C GLY A 429 5.51 9.25 14.79
N GLU A 430 4.90 8.71 13.72
CA GLU A 430 3.46 8.54 13.61
C GLU A 430 2.99 7.36 14.49
N ASP A 431 1.85 7.52 15.14
CA ASP A 431 1.18 6.46 15.91
C ASP A 431 -0.08 6.00 15.18
N LEU A 432 -0.30 4.69 15.13
CA LEU A 432 -1.54 4.11 14.61
C LEU A 432 -2.73 4.60 15.44
N LYS A 433 -3.78 5.08 14.76
CA LYS A 433 -5.03 5.50 15.41
C LYS A 433 -5.66 4.33 16.18
N PRO A 434 -6.38 4.57 17.29
CA PRO A 434 -6.94 3.52 18.16
C PRO A 434 -8.23 2.89 17.56
N TRP A 435 -8.17 2.51 16.29
CA TRP A 435 -9.22 1.80 15.57
C TRP A 435 -9.46 0.40 16.16
N PRO A 436 -10.65 -0.21 15.93
CA PRO A 436 -10.99 -1.54 16.45
C PRO A 436 -10.34 -2.65 15.60
N ILE A 437 -9.01 -2.71 15.61
CA ILE A 437 -8.19 -3.61 14.80
C ILE A 437 -7.05 -4.23 15.64
N ALA A 438 -6.44 -5.30 15.12
CA ALA A 438 -5.28 -5.95 15.71
C ALA A 438 -3.96 -5.18 15.47
N GLY A 439 -3.87 -4.43 14.35
CA GLY A 439 -2.74 -3.57 14.01
C GLY A 439 -2.55 -3.38 12.50
N THR A 440 -1.31 -3.12 12.08
CA THR A 440 -0.90 -3.00 10.67
C THR A 440 -0.55 -4.37 10.07
N THR A 441 -0.33 -4.40 8.75
CA THR A 441 0.38 -5.48 8.03
C THR A 441 1.88 -5.57 8.33
N GLY A 442 2.46 -4.60 9.07
CA GLY A 442 3.79 -4.73 9.68
C GLY A 442 4.96 -4.05 8.98
N TYR A 443 4.73 -3.13 8.01
CA TYR A 443 5.80 -2.32 7.39
C TYR A 443 6.57 -1.46 8.41
N ASP A 444 5.92 -1.01 9.49
CA ASP A 444 6.57 -0.33 10.62
C ASP A 444 7.59 -1.23 11.32
N VAL A 445 7.28 -2.54 11.45
CA VAL A 445 8.18 -3.51 12.08
C VAL A 445 9.31 -3.93 11.14
N LEU A 446 9.02 -4.07 9.84
CA LEU A 446 10.02 -4.33 8.80
C LEU A 446 11.12 -3.28 8.85
N ASN A 447 10.75 -1.99 8.80
CA ASN A 447 11.69 -0.88 8.79
C ASN A 447 12.41 -0.70 10.13
N LEU A 448 11.78 -1.06 11.24
CA LEU A 448 12.37 -1.09 12.57
C LEU A 448 13.43 -2.20 12.72
N ILE A 449 13.16 -3.40 12.21
CA ILE A 449 14.12 -4.52 12.23
C ILE A 449 15.29 -4.23 11.30
N ASP A 450 15.04 -3.82 10.05
CA ASP A 450 16.11 -3.50 9.11
C ASP A 450 16.94 -2.31 9.62
N GLY A 451 16.29 -1.27 10.16
CA GLY A 451 16.96 -0.13 10.74
C GLY A 451 17.85 -0.45 11.93
N VAL A 452 17.48 -1.42 12.79
CA VAL A 452 18.35 -1.86 13.91
C VAL A 452 19.44 -2.83 13.45
N LEU A 453 19.39 -3.35 12.23
CA LEU A 453 20.46 -4.20 11.67
C LEU A 453 21.45 -3.41 10.80
N THR A 454 21.06 -2.24 10.28
CA THR A 454 21.96 -1.26 9.63
C THR A 454 22.87 -0.55 10.64
N ASP A 455 24.08 -0.14 10.24
CA ASP A 455 24.94 0.70 11.06
C ASP A 455 24.56 2.18 10.94
N LYS A 456 23.83 2.69 11.95
CA LYS A 456 23.44 4.11 12.04
C LYS A 456 24.66 5.06 12.06
N ALA A 457 25.84 4.62 12.52
CA ALA A 457 27.04 5.45 12.58
C ALA A 457 27.70 5.66 11.21
N ALA A 458 27.52 4.73 10.27
CA ALA A 458 28.08 4.81 8.92
C ALA A 458 27.35 5.81 8.00
N GLY A 459 26.17 6.31 8.40
CA GLY A 459 25.29 7.10 7.52
C GLY A 459 25.93 8.32 6.86
N SER A 460 26.69 9.12 7.61
CA SER A 460 27.39 10.29 7.06
C SER A 460 28.53 9.92 6.09
N VAL A 461 29.20 8.79 6.32
CA VAL A 461 30.26 8.27 5.44
C VAL A 461 29.66 7.76 4.14
N MET A 462 28.57 6.99 4.24
CA MET A 462 27.84 6.43 3.09
C MET A 462 27.21 7.53 2.22
N GLU A 463 26.59 8.54 2.84
CA GLU A 463 26.09 9.74 2.16
C GLU A 463 27.24 10.50 1.44
N GLY A 464 28.39 10.62 2.09
CA GLY A 464 29.59 11.22 1.50
C GLY A 464 30.13 10.42 0.31
N ILE A 465 30.11 9.08 0.37
CA ILE A 465 30.46 8.20 -0.75
C ILE A 465 29.49 8.41 -1.91
N TYR A 466 28.18 8.37 -1.63
CA TYR A 466 27.11 8.58 -2.60
C TYR A 466 27.28 9.90 -3.36
N ARG A 467 27.33 11.04 -2.66
CA ARG A 467 27.42 12.36 -3.30
C ARG A 467 28.70 12.56 -4.11
N ARG A 468 29.85 12.04 -3.65
CA ARG A 468 31.11 12.07 -4.44
C ARG A 468 31.06 11.15 -5.66
N PHE A 469 30.23 10.11 -5.64
CA PHE A 469 30.08 9.20 -6.76
C PHE A 469 29.11 9.75 -7.81
N THR A 470 27.95 10.26 -7.40
CA THR A 470 26.84 10.65 -8.28
C THR A 470 26.80 12.13 -8.65
N GLY A 471 27.36 13.02 -7.81
CA GLY A 471 27.20 14.47 -7.96
C GLY A 471 25.85 15.01 -7.51
N VAL A 472 24.96 14.19 -6.95
CA VAL A 472 23.62 14.63 -6.50
C VAL A 472 23.72 15.60 -5.32
N ASP A 473 23.14 16.79 -5.48
CA ASP A 473 23.09 17.85 -4.49
C ASP A 473 21.70 17.96 -3.81
N GLY A 474 21.58 18.79 -2.78
CA GLY A 474 20.35 19.03 -2.04
C GLY A 474 20.10 18.01 -0.92
N SER A 475 19.45 18.46 0.15
CA SER A 475 19.07 17.60 1.28
C SER A 475 18.03 16.54 0.88
N TYR A 476 17.99 15.41 1.59
CA TYR A 476 16.93 14.40 1.44
C TYR A 476 15.52 15.02 1.43
N TYR A 477 15.19 15.85 2.44
CA TYR A 477 13.87 16.48 2.54
C TYR A 477 13.57 17.49 1.43
N SER A 478 14.57 18.10 0.78
CA SER A 478 14.33 18.91 -0.43
C SER A 478 14.03 18.04 -1.66
N LEU A 479 14.74 16.92 -1.81
CA LEU A 479 14.47 15.97 -2.90
C LEU A 479 13.10 15.31 -2.75
N LEU A 480 12.67 14.98 -1.53
CA LEU A 480 11.31 14.48 -1.24
C LEU A 480 10.23 15.50 -1.58
N ARG A 481 10.38 16.77 -1.18
CA ARG A 481 9.43 17.82 -1.56
C ARG A 481 9.33 17.98 -3.07
N GLN A 482 10.46 17.94 -3.78
CA GLN A 482 10.45 18.02 -5.24
C GLN A 482 9.74 16.83 -5.87
N ALA A 483 10.06 15.60 -5.45
CA ALA A 483 9.41 14.40 -5.98
C ALA A 483 7.89 14.38 -5.72
N LYS A 484 7.42 14.88 -4.55
CA LYS A 484 5.99 15.08 -4.28
C LYS A 484 5.35 16.14 -5.18
N SER A 485 6.03 17.27 -5.42
CA SER A 485 5.53 18.30 -6.35
C SER A 485 5.44 17.78 -7.78
N ASP A 486 6.49 17.14 -8.29
CA ASP A 486 6.53 16.55 -9.64
C ASP A 486 5.34 15.59 -9.86
N VAL A 487 5.12 14.69 -8.90
CA VAL A 487 4.04 13.70 -8.91
C VAL A 487 2.66 14.35 -8.82
N LEU A 488 2.48 15.35 -7.95
CA LEU A 488 1.23 16.09 -7.83
C LEU A 488 0.85 16.82 -9.12
N GLU A 489 1.84 17.39 -9.83
CA GLU A 489 1.62 18.13 -11.08
C GLU A 489 1.51 17.24 -12.32
N GLN A 490 2.11 16.04 -12.33
CA GLN A 490 2.15 15.17 -13.50
C GLN A 490 1.13 14.02 -13.45
N GLY A 491 0.85 13.46 -12.26
CA GLY A 491 -0.07 12.33 -12.09
C GLY A 491 -1.44 12.71 -11.51
N PHE A 492 -1.48 13.73 -10.65
CA PHE A 492 -2.65 14.13 -9.86
C PHE A 492 -3.14 15.56 -10.13
N ALA A 493 -2.88 16.09 -11.34
CA ALA A 493 -3.26 17.46 -11.67
C ALA A 493 -4.78 17.64 -11.60
N SER A 494 -5.57 16.67 -12.08
CA SER A 494 -7.04 16.72 -12.01
C SER A 494 -7.56 16.74 -10.56
N GLU A 495 -7.01 15.91 -9.68
CA GLU A 495 -7.37 15.88 -8.26
C GLU A 495 -6.98 17.20 -7.56
N LEU A 496 -5.87 17.84 -7.96
CA LEU A 496 -5.52 19.18 -7.51
C LEU A 496 -6.46 20.27 -8.05
N GLU A 497 -6.86 20.21 -9.33
CA GLU A 497 -7.87 21.12 -9.92
C GLU A 497 -9.17 21.10 -9.13
N VAL A 498 -9.64 19.90 -8.77
CA VAL A 498 -10.85 19.69 -7.96
C VAL A 498 -10.74 20.40 -6.61
N LEU A 499 -9.63 20.20 -5.87
CA LEU A 499 -9.42 20.87 -4.59
C LEU A 499 -9.32 22.41 -4.71
N VAL A 500 -8.73 22.91 -5.80
CA VAL A 500 -8.66 24.35 -6.10
C VAL A 500 -10.05 24.91 -6.43
N SER A 501 -10.89 24.15 -7.14
CA SER A 501 -12.27 24.51 -7.46
C SER A 501 -13.14 24.56 -6.21
N ASP A 502 -13.09 23.53 -5.37
CA ASP A 502 -13.82 23.48 -4.10
C ASP A 502 -13.39 24.65 -3.19
N LEU A 503 -12.08 24.90 -3.03
CA LEU A 503 -11.59 26.07 -2.28
C LEU A 503 -12.02 27.41 -2.88
N LYS A 504 -12.12 27.53 -4.21
CA LYS A 504 -12.56 28.76 -4.84
C LYS A 504 -14.04 29.02 -4.57
N ARG A 505 -14.89 27.99 -4.67
CA ARG A 505 -16.30 28.06 -4.27
C ARG A 505 -16.47 28.42 -2.78
N ILE A 506 -15.63 27.86 -1.89
CA ILE A 506 -15.58 28.23 -0.46
C ILE A 506 -15.16 29.70 -0.30
N ALA A 507 -14.15 30.16 -1.05
CA ALA A 507 -13.62 31.53 -0.96
C ALA A 507 -14.63 32.58 -1.44
N ASP A 508 -15.44 32.25 -2.45
CA ASP A 508 -16.43 33.16 -3.02
C ASP A 508 -17.68 33.35 -2.15
N ALA A 509 -17.85 32.54 -1.09
CA ALA A 509 -18.93 32.69 -0.12
C ALA A 509 -18.80 33.95 0.77
N ASP A 510 -17.59 34.32 1.23
CA ASP A 510 -17.34 35.57 1.97
C ASP A 510 -16.71 36.65 1.05
N ARG A 511 -17.25 37.86 1.13
CA ARG A 511 -16.74 39.07 0.49
C ARG A 511 -15.30 39.42 0.90
N LYS A 512 -14.80 38.88 2.01
CA LYS A 512 -13.40 39.03 2.48
C LYS A 512 -12.43 38.07 1.79
N THR A 513 -12.91 36.93 1.26
CA THR A 513 -12.06 35.86 0.72
C THR A 513 -12.20 35.66 -0.79
N ARG A 514 -13.26 36.20 -1.41
CA ARG A 514 -13.53 36.15 -2.86
C ARG A 514 -12.39 36.58 -3.78
N ASP A 515 -11.45 37.40 -3.30
CA ASP A 515 -10.33 37.88 -4.11
C ASP A 515 -9.13 36.92 -4.09
N TYR A 516 -9.19 35.83 -3.31
CA TYR A 516 -8.26 34.70 -3.46
C TYR A 516 -8.41 34.08 -4.85
N THR A 517 -7.30 34.08 -5.60
CA THR A 517 -7.23 33.59 -6.97
C THR A 517 -6.96 32.09 -7.00
N THR A 518 -7.43 31.42 -8.05
CA THR A 518 -7.14 29.99 -8.29
C THR A 518 -5.64 29.70 -8.37
N VAL A 519 -4.83 30.65 -8.88
CA VAL A 519 -3.36 30.57 -8.90
C VAL A 519 -2.78 30.55 -7.48
N ALA A 520 -3.20 31.47 -6.61
CA ALA A 520 -2.72 31.51 -5.22
C ALA A 520 -3.17 30.30 -4.39
N LEU A 521 -4.42 29.86 -4.57
CA LEU A 521 -4.98 28.67 -3.92
C LEU A 521 -4.23 27.39 -4.35
N ARG A 522 -3.96 27.22 -5.65
CA ARG A 522 -3.18 26.10 -6.20
C ARG A 522 -1.77 26.06 -5.65
N GLU A 523 -1.06 27.19 -5.71
CA GLU A 523 0.33 27.25 -5.25
C GLU A 523 0.43 26.92 -3.76
N ALA A 524 -0.44 27.52 -2.92
CA ALA A 524 -0.48 27.21 -1.51
C ALA A 524 -0.82 25.72 -1.24
N LEU A 525 -1.82 25.14 -1.94
CA LEU A 525 -2.12 23.70 -1.84
C LEU A 525 -0.92 22.83 -2.23
N ARG A 526 -0.23 23.14 -3.33
CA ARG A 526 1.00 22.45 -3.77
C ARG A 526 2.07 22.51 -2.68
N GLU A 527 2.32 23.70 -2.13
CA GLU A 527 3.32 23.89 -1.08
C GLU A 527 3.00 23.13 0.21
N ILE A 528 1.72 23.05 0.57
CA ILE A 528 1.19 22.31 1.74
C ILE A 528 1.30 20.80 1.52
N ILE A 529 0.75 20.26 0.42
CA ILE A 529 0.73 18.83 0.13
C ILE A 529 2.16 18.28 -0.03
N ALA A 530 3.04 18.99 -0.73
CA ALA A 530 4.44 18.60 -0.86
C ALA A 530 5.21 18.60 0.48
N ARG A 531 4.72 19.34 1.49
CA ARG A 531 5.27 19.37 2.87
C ARG A 531 4.55 18.46 3.85
N PHE A 532 3.48 17.78 3.45
CA PHE A 532 2.73 16.90 4.34
C PHE A 532 3.65 15.76 4.83
N PRO A 533 3.87 15.61 6.15
CA PRO A 533 4.93 14.77 6.69
C PRO A 533 4.51 13.30 6.91
N VAL A 534 3.22 12.99 6.83
CA VAL A 534 2.63 11.65 6.93
C VAL A 534 1.85 11.31 5.65
N TYR A 535 1.28 10.11 5.54
CA TYR A 535 0.42 9.77 4.40
C TYR A 535 -0.84 10.64 4.37
N ARG A 536 -1.63 10.68 5.45
CA ARG A 536 -2.82 11.55 5.55
C ARG A 536 -3.13 11.96 6.99
N SER A 537 -4.03 12.93 7.15
CA SER A 537 -4.72 13.18 8.43
C SER A 537 -6.02 12.40 8.52
N TYR A 538 -6.58 12.34 9.74
CA TYR A 538 -7.82 11.62 10.05
C TYR A 538 -8.79 12.53 10.82
N ILE A 539 -9.23 13.57 10.13
CA ILE A 539 -10.26 14.50 10.57
C ILE A 539 -11.59 13.98 10.03
N GLY A 540 -12.46 13.52 10.94
CA GLY A 540 -13.82 13.10 10.65
C GLY A 540 -14.81 14.27 10.73
N GLU A 541 -16.09 13.99 10.52
CA GLU A 541 -17.13 15.03 10.54
C GLU A 541 -17.40 15.62 11.93
N GLU A 542 -17.34 14.79 12.97
CA GLU A 542 -17.53 15.20 14.37
C GLU A 542 -16.23 15.10 15.21
N SER A 543 -15.14 14.60 14.62
CA SER A 543 -13.92 14.23 15.33
C SER A 543 -12.67 14.91 14.76
N LEU A 544 -12.07 15.79 15.55
CA LEU A 544 -10.77 16.42 15.29
C LEU A 544 -9.83 16.20 16.48
N SER A 545 -8.85 15.31 16.32
CA SER A 545 -7.85 15.05 17.36
C SER A 545 -6.89 16.24 17.55
N ARG A 546 -6.16 16.25 18.67
CA ARG A 546 -5.13 17.30 18.90
C ARG A 546 -3.93 17.10 17.99
N GLU A 547 -3.66 15.84 17.68
CA GLU A 547 -2.57 15.35 16.84
C GLU A 547 -2.79 15.78 15.39
N ASP A 548 -3.98 15.54 14.82
CA ASP A 548 -4.34 15.97 13.47
C ASP A 548 -4.43 17.50 13.37
N ARG A 549 -4.98 18.18 14.38
CA ARG A 549 -4.96 19.65 14.45
C ARG A 549 -3.52 20.20 14.40
N SER A 550 -2.63 19.66 15.24
CA SER A 550 -1.22 20.09 15.29
C SER A 550 -0.48 19.75 13.99
N LEU A 551 -0.80 18.63 13.35
CA LEU A 551 -0.28 18.25 12.04
C LEU A 551 -0.64 19.28 10.97
N ILE A 552 -1.92 19.65 10.85
CA ILE A 552 -2.38 20.68 9.91
C ILE A 552 -1.73 22.03 10.23
N GLU A 553 -1.86 22.52 11.47
CA GLU A 553 -1.35 23.84 11.87
C GLU A 553 0.17 23.98 11.65
N SER A 554 0.96 22.95 11.99
CA SER A 554 2.42 22.97 11.78
C SER A 554 2.83 22.83 10.31
N THR A 555 2.10 22.05 9.50
CA THR A 555 2.35 21.91 8.06
C THR A 555 2.04 23.21 7.32
N ILE A 556 0.89 23.82 7.61
CA ILE A 556 0.47 25.13 7.08
C ILE A 556 1.52 26.20 7.41
N ALA A 557 1.92 26.33 8.68
CA ALA A 557 2.95 27.29 9.09
C ALA A 557 4.32 27.00 8.43
N SER A 558 4.63 25.73 8.12
CA SER A 558 5.85 25.36 7.40
C SER A 558 5.80 25.78 5.93
N ALA A 559 4.66 25.58 5.24
CA ALA A 559 4.46 26.06 3.87
C ALA A 559 4.52 27.60 3.82
N GLN A 560 3.70 28.27 4.64
CA GLN A 560 3.58 29.73 4.68
C GLN A 560 4.90 30.47 4.95
N ARG A 561 5.78 29.92 5.79
CA ARG A 561 7.11 30.50 6.03
C ARG A 561 7.99 30.53 4.77
N HIS A 562 7.90 29.50 3.94
CA HIS A 562 8.73 29.32 2.74
C HIS A 562 8.07 29.79 1.45
N SER A 563 6.79 30.18 1.50
CA SER A 563 6.00 30.52 0.32
C SER A 563 6.54 31.72 -0.45
N ALA A 564 6.58 31.62 -1.78
CA ALA A 564 6.90 32.75 -2.65
C ALA A 564 5.69 33.68 -2.92
N LEU A 565 4.49 33.31 -2.47
CA LEU A 565 3.27 34.09 -2.73
C LEU A 565 3.32 35.49 -2.09
N PRO A 566 2.87 36.54 -2.80
CA PRO A 566 2.78 37.90 -2.26
C PRO A 566 1.80 38.02 -1.09
N ASP A 567 0.61 37.41 -1.23
CA ASP A 567 -0.35 37.27 -0.14
C ASP A 567 -0.26 35.86 0.44
N ARG A 568 0.21 35.78 1.69
CA ARG A 568 0.36 34.53 2.44
C ARG A 568 -0.85 34.23 3.33
N SER A 569 -1.87 35.10 3.39
CA SER A 569 -3.10 34.86 4.16
C SER A 569 -3.91 33.67 3.64
N VAL A 570 -3.79 33.37 2.34
CA VAL A 570 -4.38 32.19 1.69
C VAL A 570 -4.05 30.86 2.39
N HIS A 571 -2.88 30.76 3.05
CA HIS A 571 -2.50 29.57 3.83
C HIS A 571 -3.37 29.39 5.08
N GLU A 572 -3.71 30.47 5.78
CA GLU A 572 -4.58 30.45 6.97
C GLU A 572 -6.05 30.22 6.57
N PHE A 573 -6.45 30.71 5.39
CA PHE A 573 -7.74 30.37 4.77
C PHE A 573 -7.86 28.86 4.50
N ILE A 574 -6.83 28.23 3.92
CA ILE A 574 -6.82 26.77 3.71
C ILE A 574 -6.85 26.01 5.06
N ALA A 575 -6.12 26.49 6.09
CA ALA A 575 -6.22 25.93 7.43
C ALA A 575 -7.64 26.06 8.02
N SER A 576 -8.34 27.15 7.72
CA SER A 576 -9.71 27.39 8.17
C SER A 576 -10.72 26.49 7.48
N ALA A 577 -10.52 26.18 6.18
CA ALA A 577 -11.29 25.17 5.47
C ALA A 577 -11.03 23.75 6.03
N LEU A 578 -9.76 23.35 6.21
CA LEU A 578 -9.41 22.00 6.70
C LEU A 578 -9.86 21.73 8.15
N LEU A 579 -9.90 22.77 8.99
CA LEU A 579 -10.22 22.68 10.43
C LEU A 579 -11.61 23.25 10.79
N GLU A 580 -12.48 23.47 9.79
CA GLU A 580 -13.85 24.02 9.92
C GLU A 580 -13.94 25.27 10.83
N ARG A 581 -13.02 26.23 10.66
CA ARG A 581 -12.93 27.44 11.50
C ARG A 581 -13.87 28.56 11.05
N TRP A 582 -15.17 28.28 11.06
CA TRP A 582 -16.22 29.23 10.65
C TRP A 582 -17.18 29.51 11.79
N GLU A 583 -17.64 30.76 11.92
CA GLU A 583 -18.78 31.08 12.77
C GLU A 583 -20.05 30.58 12.08
N ALA A 584 -20.66 29.52 12.63
CA ALA A 584 -21.90 28.96 12.11
C ALA A 584 -22.97 30.05 11.98
N GLN A 585 -23.65 30.10 10.83
CA GLN A 585 -24.69 31.08 10.49
C GLN A 585 -24.20 32.54 10.29
N SER A 586 -22.89 32.78 10.23
CA SER A 586 -22.35 34.11 9.86
C SER A 586 -22.63 34.44 8.38
N PRO A 587 -22.96 35.70 8.03
CA PRO A 587 -23.14 36.10 6.62
C PRO A 587 -21.84 35.91 5.81
N GLY A 588 -21.85 34.90 4.93
CA GLY A 588 -20.68 34.48 4.14
C GLY A 588 -20.03 33.18 4.61
N ALA A 589 -20.59 32.49 5.60
CA ALA A 589 -20.19 31.11 5.90
C ALA A 589 -20.38 30.22 4.66
N PRO A 590 -19.39 29.39 4.29
CA PRO A 590 -19.49 28.49 3.14
C PRO A 590 -20.48 27.35 3.40
N ASP A 591 -20.90 26.68 2.33
CA ASP A 591 -21.63 25.42 2.42
C ASP A 591 -20.77 24.37 3.16
N VAL A 592 -21.36 23.80 4.22
CA VAL A 592 -20.70 22.81 5.08
C VAL A 592 -20.38 21.54 4.30
N GLU A 593 -21.24 21.12 3.36
CA GLU A 593 -20.97 19.89 2.60
C GLU A 593 -19.82 20.09 1.61
N LEU A 594 -19.71 21.28 1.01
CA LEU A 594 -18.57 21.65 0.18
C LEU A 594 -17.24 21.66 0.98
N VAL A 595 -17.25 22.18 2.21
CA VAL A 595 -16.07 22.14 3.10
C VAL A 595 -15.71 20.69 3.47
N ARG A 596 -16.71 19.84 3.75
CA ARG A 596 -16.53 18.41 4.04
C ARG A 596 -15.98 17.65 2.83
N ARG A 597 -16.50 17.90 1.62
CA ARG A 597 -16.01 17.38 0.33
C ARG A 597 -14.54 17.72 0.12
N PHE A 598 -14.20 19.00 0.25
CA PHE A 598 -12.81 19.48 0.14
C PHE A 598 -11.88 18.76 1.13
N ARG A 599 -12.26 18.68 2.42
CA ARG A 599 -11.47 18.00 3.45
C ARG A 599 -11.32 16.51 3.14
N ARG A 600 -12.40 15.82 2.78
CA ARG A 600 -12.41 14.39 2.41
C ARG A 600 -11.40 14.12 1.29
N ARG A 601 -11.51 14.86 0.18
CA ARG A 601 -10.64 14.74 -0.99
C ARG A 601 -9.19 15.13 -0.71
N PHE A 602 -8.92 16.13 0.14
CA PHE A 602 -7.56 16.48 0.57
C PHE A 602 -6.89 15.31 1.33
N GLN A 603 -7.63 14.66 2.24
CA GLN A 603 -7.13 13.50 2.99
C GLN A 603 -6.95 12.26 2.09
N GLN A 604 -7.79 12.09 1.06
CA GLN A 604 -7.65 11.03 0.08
C GLN A 604 -6.54 11.28 -0.96
N LEU A 605 -6.11 12.52 -1.20
CA LEU A 605 -5.03 12.87 -2.13
C LEU A 605 -3.63 12.85 -1.50
N THR A 606 -3.51 13.25 -0.23
CA THR A 606 -2.19 13.34 0.45
C THR A 606 -1.47 11.99 0.52
N GLY A 607 -2.20 10.89 0.73
CA GLY A 607 -1.65 9.53 0.77
C GLY A 607 -1.05 9.07 -0.58
N PRO A 608 -1.81 9.10 -1.68
CA PRO A 608 -1.30 8.89 -3.04
C PRO A 608 -0.07 9.73 -3.40
N VAL A 609 -0.04 11.02 -3.05
CA VAL A 609 1.12 11.88 -3.33
C VAL A 609 2.33 11.49 -2.47
N MET A 610 2.13 11.03 -1.23
CA MET A 610 3.21 10.45 -0.42
C MET A 610 3.75 9.17 -1.08
N ALA A 611 2.89 8.18 -1.35
CA ALA A 611 3.30 6.90 -1.93
C ALA A 611 4.04 7.09 -3.27
N LYS A 612 3.45 7.86 -4.20
CA LYS A 612 4.02 8.09 -5.53
C LYS A 612 5.25 8.99 -5.51
N GLY A 613 5.32 9.98 -4.62
CA GLY A 613 6.47 10.88 -4.48
C GLY A 613 7.67 10.25 -3.74
N LEU A 614 7.42 9.52 -2.65
CA LEU A 614 8.46 8.87 -1.86
C LEU A 614 8.85 7.52 -2.47
N GLU A 615 7.90 6.59 -2.55
CA GLU A 615 8.20 5.18 -2.80
C GLU A 615 8.44 4.86 -4.27
N ASP A 616 7.61 5.43 -5.15
CA ASP A 616 7.66 5.18 -6.60
C ASP A 616 8.42 6.29 -7.34
N THR A 617 9.10 7.21 -6.63
CA THR A 617 9.94 8.24 -7.28
C THR A 617 11.24 8.51 -6.50
N LEU A 618 11.18 9.02 -5.26
CA LEU A 618 12.41 9.36 -4.52
C LEU A 618 13.30 8.15 -4.22
N PHE A 619 12.73 6.97 -3.93
CA PHE A 619 13.49 5.74 -3.72
C PHE A 619 14.35 5.31 -4.92
N TYR A 620 14.06 5.83 -6.11
CA TYR A 620 14.84 5.60 -7.33
C TYR A 620 15.80 6.76 -7.62
N ARG A 621 15.52 7.98 -7.12
CA ARG A 621 16.37 9.17 -7.27
C ARG A 621 17.45 9.31 -6.18
N TYR A 622 17.20 8.88 -4.94
CA TYR A 622 18.10 9.04 -3.80
C TYR A 622 18.58 7.67 -3.29
N VAL A 623 19.78 7.24 -3.71
CA VAL A 623 20.24 5.84 -3.56
C VAL A 623 21.54 5.64 -2.73
N PRO A 624 21.76 6.33 -1.60
CA PRO A 624 22.99 6.14 -0.80
C PRO A 624 23.10 4.74 -0.21
N LEU A 625 21.97 4.09 0.10
CA LEU A 625 21.90 2.69 0.54
C LEU A 625 20.50 2.11 0.24
N LEU A 626 20.36 1.38 -0.87
CA LEU A 626 19.06 0.89 -1.38
C LEU A 626 18.28 -0.03 -0.41
N SER A 627 18.91 -0.60 0.63
CA SER A 627 18.22 -1.38 1.65
C SER A 627 17.35 -0.55 2.60
N ARG A 628 17.44 0.79 2.55
CA ARG A 628 16.58 1.72 3.29
C ARG A 628 15.45 2.30 2.44
N ASN A 629 15.46 2.04 1.13
CA ASN A 629 14.48 2.51 0.16
C ASN A 629 13.40 1.42 -0.01
N GLU A 630 12.54 1.31 0.99
CA GLU A 630 11.55 0.25 1.13
C GLU A 630 10.21 0.82 1.64
N VAL A 631 9.09 0.18 1.32
CA VAL A 631 7.73 0.63 1.71
C VAL A 631 7.66 0.90 3.22
N GLY A 632 7.21 2.10 3.61
CA GLY A 632 7.21 2.57 5.00
C GLY A 632 8.58 2.88 5.62
N GLY A 633 9.62 2.99 4.80
CA GLY A 633 10.95 3.42 5.18
C GLY A 633 11.19 4.89 4.84
N ASP A 634 11.86 5.59 5.77
CA ASP A 634 12.40 6.94 5.55
C ASP A 634 13.92 6.85 5.35
N PRO A 635 14.46 6.95 4.11
CA PRO A 635 15.90 7.02 3.85
C PRO A 635 16.61 8.19 4.55
N GLY A 636 15.90 9.24 4.96
CA GLY A 636 16.42 10.29 5.84
C GLY A 636 16.84 9.77 7.22
N GLN A 637 16.34 8.59 7.62
CA GLN A 637 16.69 7.87 8.84
C GLN A 637 17.48 6.61 8.53
N PHE A 638 18.79 6.81 8.31
CA PHE A 638 19.74 5.79 7.89
C PHE A 638 19.72 4.49 8.74
N GLY A 639 19.42 4.57 10.03
CA GLY A 639 19.27 3.41 10.91
C GLY A 639 18.68 3.75 12.27
N VAL A 640 18.47 2.73 13.11
CA VAL A 640 17.78 2.79 14.41
C VAL A 640 18.74 2.37 15.53
N LYS A 641 18.78 3.12 16.64
CA LYS A 641 19.59 2.77 17.81
C LYS A 641 18.95 1.59 18.56
N PRO A 642 19.72 0.70 19.22
CA PRO A 642 19.16 -0.36 20.07
C PRO A 642 18.10 0.12 21.06
N ALA A 643 18.33 1.26 21.74
CA ALA A 643 17.36 1.83 22.68
C ALA A 643 16.04 2.26 22.01
N GLU A 644 16.11 2.85 20.81
CA GLU A 644 14.94 3.23 19.99
C GLU A 644 14.14 1.97 19.61
N PHE A 645 14.84 0.91 19.17
CA PHE A 645 14.26 -0.40 18.86
C PHE A 645 13.60 -1.08 20.07
N HIS A 646 14.26 -1.10 21.23
CA HIS A 646 13.68 -1.72 22.42
C HIS A 646 12.47 -0.92 22.95
N ALA A 647 12.50 0.41 22.89
CA ALA A 647 11.37 1.25 23.28
C ALA A 647 10.13 1.02 22.40
N ALA A 648 10.32 0.96 21.07
CA ALA A 648 9.24 0.67 20.13
C ALA A 648 8.62 -0.72 20.36
N ASN A 649 9.43 -1.75 20.59
CA ASN A 649 8.92 -3.10 20.88
C ASN A 649 8.25 -3.20 22.26
N ALA A 650 8.75 -2.49 23.27
CA ALA A 650 8.09 -2.39 24.57
C ALA A 650 6.72 -1.69 24.45
N LYS A 651 6.60 -0.66 23.59
CA LYS A 651 5.31 -0.03 23.25
C LYS A 651 4.38 -1.03 22.56
N ARG A 652 4.85 -1.69 21.49
CA ARG A 652 4.08 -2.71 20.74
C ARG A 652 3.54 -3.81 21.64
N SER A 653 4.32 -4.33 22.59
CA SER A 653 3.85 -5.38 23.53
C SER A 653 2.65 -4.99 24.40
N ARG A 654 2.43 -3.69 24.64
CA ARG A 654 1.30 -3.19 25.46
C ARG A 654 0.14 -2.70 24.61
N GLU A 655 0.42 -2.10 23.46
CA GLU A 655 -0.58 -1.36 22.68
C GLU A 655 -1.03 -2.11 21.42
N TRP A 656 -0.15 -2.89 20.79
CA TRP A 656 -0.43 -3.59 19.54
C TRP A 656 0.18 -5.02 19.54
N PRO A 657 -0.12 -5.87 20.54
CA PRO A 657 0.52 -7.19 20.71
C PRO A 657 0.17 -8.19 19.59
N TYR A 658 -0.84 -7.88 18.77
CA TYR A 658 -1.34 -8.73 17.68
C TYR A 658 -1.14 -8.13 16.27
N SER A 659 -0.44 -7.00 16.15
CA SER A 659 -0.06 -6.43 14.85
C SER A 659 0.84 -7.40 14.08
N MET A 660 0.76 -7.44 12.76
CA MET A 660 1.67 -8.26 11.96
C MET A 660 3.11 -7.74 12.01
N ILE A 661 4.05 -8.65 11.77
CA ILE A 661 5.48 -8.39 11.65
C ILE A 661 5.90 -8.92 10.28
N ALA A 662 5.89 -8.03 9.29
CA ALA A 662 6.38 -8.34 7.95
C ALA A 662 7.90 -8.22 7.85
N SER A 663 8.46 -8.89 6.84
CA SER A 663 9.85 -8.72 6.41
C SER A 663 10.01 -8.69 4.89
N ALA A 664 9.09 -9.33 4.16
CA ALA A 664 8.85 -9.16 2.74
C ALA A 664 7.33 -9.20 2.50
N THR A 665 6.87 -8.60 1.40
CA THR A 665 5.48 -8.62 0.93
C THR A 665 5.48 -8.67 -0.61
N HIS A 666 4.29 -8.72 -1.22
CA HIS A 666 4.14 -8.62 -2.68
C HIS A 666 4.39 -7.20 -3.23
N ASP A 667 4.57 -6.19 -2.38
CA ASP A 667 4.83 -4.79 -2.77
C ASP A 667 6.16 -4.25 -2.25
N THR A 668 6.85 -4.97 -1.35
CA THR A 668 8.21 -4.62 -0.96
C THR A 668 9.10 -4.46 -2.19
N LYS A 669 9.78 -3.32 -2.28
CA LYS A 669 10.58 -2.89 -3.42
C LYS A 669 11.78 -3.81 -3.63
N ARG A 670 12.22 -4.58 -2.62
CA ARG A 670 13.24 -5.64 -2.74
C ARG A 670 12.92 -6.78 -1.78
N GLY A 671 13.32 -8.00 -2.13
CA GLY A 671 13.24 -9.17 -1.25
C GLY A 671 14.08 -9.01 0.02
N GLU A 672 13.69 -9.68 1.11
CA GLU A 672 14.27 -9.40 2.43
C GLU A 672 15.78 -9.65 2.48
N ASP A 673 16.26 -10.73 1.87
CA ASP A 673 17.68 -11.09 1.91
C ASP A 673 18.51 -10.30 0.87
N ALA A 674 17.88 -9.78 -0.19
CA ALA A 674 18.48 -8.75 -1.04
C ALA A 674 18.74 -7.47 -0.24
N ARG A 675 17.78 -7.01 0.59
CA ARG A 675 18.03 -5.88 1.50
C ARG A 675 19.10 -6.18 2.56
N ALA A 676 19.15 -7.41 3.07
CA ALA A 676 20.18 -7.81 4.04
C ALA A 676 21.60 -7.72 3.44
N ARG A 677 21.77 -8.18 2.20
CA ARG A 677 23.01 -8.04 1.42
C ARG A 677 23.37 -6.58 1.19
N ILE A 678 22.45 -5.78 0.64
CA ILE A 678 22.72 -4.35 0.39
C ILE A 678 23.08 -3.63 1.70
N SER A 679 22.41 -3.94 2.82
CA SER A 679 22.73 -3.36 4.13
C SER A 679 24.11 -3.75 4.67
N ALA A 680 24.81 -4.76 4.12
CA ALA A 680 26.18 -5.06 4.49
C ALA A 680 27.18 -3.99 4.00
N LEU A 681 26.83 -3.21 2.95
CA LEU A 681 27.69 -2.14 2.42
C LEU A 681 28.03 -1.09 3.49
N CYS A 682 27.09 -0.74 4.38
CA CYS A 682 27.34 0.22 5.45
C CYS A 682 28.31 -0.29 6.54
N GLN A 683 28.54 -1.60 6.61
CA GLN A 683 29.52 -2.21 7.52
C GLN A 683 30.93 -2.22 6.92
N LEU A 684 31.07 -1.96 5.61
CA LEU A 684 32.30 -2.02 4.84
C LEU A 684 32.47 -0.77 3.95
N PRO A 685 32.37 0.47 4.49
CA PRO A 685 32.33 1.69 3.69
C PRO A 685 33.59 1.90 2.83
N ASP A 686 34.77 1.47 3.31
CA ASP A 686 36.02 1.58 2.56
C ASP A 686 36.11 0.56 1.42
N GLU A 687 35.72 -0.71 1.65
CA GLU A 687 35.62 -1.71 0.58
C GLU A 687 34.58 -1.30 -0.48
N TRP A 688 33.46 -0.70 -0.06
CA TRP A 688 32.46 -0.16 -0.96
C TRP A 688 33.00 1.01 -1.79
N ALA A 689 33.76 1.92 -1.18
CA ALA A 689 34.44 2.98 -1.91
C ALA A 689 35.44 2.43 -2.94
N GLU A 690 36.20 1.36 -2.61
CA GLU A 690 37.08 0.70 -3.59
C GLU A 690 36.30 0.00 -4.71
N ALA A 691 35.19 -0.68 -4.40
CA ALA A 691 34.32 -1.28 -5.40
C ALA A 691 33.78 -0.22 -6.38
N LEU A 692 33.45 0.99 -5.92
CA LEU A 692 33.05 2.12 -6.77
C LEU A 692 34.22 2.71 -7.58
N ARG A 693 35.45 2.75 -7.03
CA ARG A 693 36.65 3.13 -7.80
C ARG A 693 36.97 2.10 -8.89
N LEU A 694 36.72 0.82 -8.63
CA LEU A 694 36.84 -0.25 -9.63
C LEU A 694 35.75 -0.12 -10.70
N TRP A 695 34.50 0.12 -10.30
CA TRP A 695 33.38 0.35 -11.23
C TRP A 695 33.70 1.45 -12.24
N ARG A 696 34.24 2.60 -11.78
CA ARG A 696 34.69 3.72 -12.63
C ARG A 696 35.81 3.34 -13.63
N LYS A 697 36.46 2.18 -13.50
CA LYS A 697 37.43 1.64 -14.47
C LYS A 697 36.82 0.60 -15.43
N ILE A 698 35.63 0.08 -15.14
CA ILE A 698 34.96 -0.99 -15.91
C ILE A 698 33.78 -0.43 -16.72
N ALA A 699 32.98 0.48 -16.17
CA ALA A 699 31.78 1.00 -16.84
C ALA A 699 32.05 1.88 -18.08
N PRO A 700 33.04 2.80 -18.12
CA PRO A 700 33.12 3.80 -19.20
C PRO A 700 33.15 3.28 -20.64
N PRO A 701 33.83 2.16 -20.99
CA PRO A 701 33.77 1.57 -22.34
C PRO A 701 32.37 1.07 -22.77
N HIS A 702 31.42 1.02 -21.85
CA HIS A 702 30.06 0.53 -22.05
C HIS A 702 29.00 1.63 -21.92
N LEU A 703 29.38 2.84 -21.50
CA LEU A 703 28.51 4.02 -21.54
C LEU A 703 28.39 4.54 -22.98
N VAL A 704 27.35 5.33 -23.24
CA VAL A 704 27.15 6.10 -24.49
C VAL A 704 26.67 7.51 -24.16
N SER A 705 26.74 8.42 -25.12
CA SER A 705 26.18 9.77 -24.98
C SER A 705 24.74 9.79 -25.49
N VAL A 706 23.80 10.18 -24.64
CA VAL A 706 22.39 10.46 -24.99
C VAL A 706 22.13 11.92 -24.60
N GLU A 707 21.67 12.72 -25.57
CA GLU A 707 21.45 14.18 -25.41
C GLU A 707 22.65 14.94 -24.79
N GLY A 708 23.87 14.50 -25.07
CA GLY A 708 25.10 15.12 -24.54
C GLY A 708 25.46 14.74 -23.10
N SER A 709 24.71 13.84 -22.46
CA SER A 709 25.01 13.27 -21.14
C SER A 709 25.45 11.81 -21.24
N GLU A 710 26.29 11.35 -20.30
CA GLU A 710 26.59 9.92 -20.16
C GLU A 710 25.33 9.14 -19.76
N ALA A 711 25.04 8.06 -20.49
CA ALA A 711 23.91 7.19 -20.24
C ALA A 711 24.38 5.73 -20.00
N PRO A 712 23.89 5.07 -18.93
CA PRO A 712 23.15 5.64 -17.80
C PRO A 712 24.04 6.56 -16.95
N ASP A 713 23.43 7.54 -16.26
CA ASP A 713 24.14 8.49 -15.41
C ASP A 713 24.71 7.83 -14.14
N ALA A 714 25.51 8.59 -13.39
CA ALA A 714 26.19 8.06 -12.21
C ALA A 714 25.25 7.63 -11.07
N ASN A 715 24.04 8.18 -10.97
CA ASN A 715 23.05 7.77 -9.98
C ASN A 715 22.39 6.45 -10.38
N ASP A 716 22.03 6.29 -11.66
CA ASP A 716 21.49 5.04 -12.19
C ASP A 716 22.54 3.91 -12.19
N GLN A 717 23.80 4.22 -12.47
CA GLN A 717 24.92 3.28 -12.29
C GLN A 717 25.05 2.79 -10.84
N MET A 718 24.88 3.69 -9.85
CA MET A 718 24.88 3.34 -8.43
C MET A 718 23.70 2.40 -8.08
N LEU A 719 22.52 2.68 -8.63
CA LEU A 719 21.32 1.86 -8.47
C LEU A 719 21.53 0.46 -9.06
N ILE A 720 22.05 0.36 -10.29
CA ILE A 720 22.36 -0.92 -10.96
C ILE A 720 23.31 -1.75 -10.10
N LEU A 721 24.42 -1.17 -9.63
CA LEU A 721 25.45 -1.91 -8.90
C LEU A 721 24.95 -2.44 -7.54
N GLN A 722 24.25 -1.63 -6.76
CA GLN A 722 23.66 -2.09 -5.49
C GLN A 722 22.59 -3.17 -5.72
N SER A 723 21.76 -3.02 -6.77
CA SER A 723 20.71 -3.98 -7.10
C SER A 723 21.30 -5.33 -7.55
N LEU A 724 22.37 -5.32 -8.34
CA LEU A 724 23.14 -6.52 -8.69
C LEU A 724 23.70 -7.25 -7.46
N LEU A 725 24.28 -6.52 -6.50
CA LEU A 725 24.82 -7.11 -5.27
C LEU A 725 23.71 -7.69 -4.37
N GLY A 726 22.52 -7.07 -4.33
CA GLY A 726 21.34 -7.63 -3.66
C GLY A 726 20.86 -8.92 -4.32
N ALA A 727 20.63 -8.90 -5.63
CA ALA A 727 20.06 -10.00 -6.42
C ALA A 727 21.06 -11.12 -6.82
N TRP A 728 22.33 -11.02 -6.43
CA TRP A 728 23.41 -11.87 -6.92
C TRP A 728 23.15 -13.39 -6.74
N PRO A 729 23.16 -14.21 -7.81
CA PRO A 729 22.86 -15.64 -7.69
C PRO A 729 23.87 -16.38 -6.81
N LEU A 730 23.37 -17.31 -5.99
CA LEU A 730 24.18 -18.12 -5.06
C LEU A 730 25.16 -19.03 -5.81
N GLU A 731 24.74 -19.49 -6.98
CA GLU A 731 25.47 -20.35 -7.92
C GLU A 731 26.78 -19.72 -8.38
N LEU A 732 26.81 -18.37 -8.48
CA LEU A 732 27.96 -17.61 -8.94
C LEU A 732 28.95 -17.26 -7.83
N LEU A 733 28.59 -17.42 -6.56
CA LEU A 733 29.46 -17.05 -5.42
C LEU A 733 30.79 -17.80 -5.45
N ASN A 734 30.77 -19.09 -5.80
CA ASN A 734 31.97 -19.94 -5.83
C ASN A 734 32.83 -19.75 -7.11
N GLY A 735 32.64 -18.66 -7.86
CA GLY A 735 33.36 -18.39 -9.11
C GLY A 735 32.97 -19.32 -10.27
N ARG A 736 31.96 -20.19 -10.08
CA ARG A 736 31.38 -21.01 -11.13
C ARG A 736 30.64 -20.12 -12.12
N ARG A 737 30.92 -20.30 -13.41
CA ARG A 737 30.30 -19.55 -14.51
C ARG A 737 29.05 -20.28 -14.98
N ASP A 738 28.02 -20.31 -14.13
CA ASP A 738 26.73 -20.88 -14.50
C ASP A 738 26.00 -19.95 -15.48
N GLY A 739 25.96 -20.35 -16.75
CA GLY A 739 25.32 -19.59 -17.82
C GLY A 739 23.81 -19.45 -17.65
N ARG A 740 23.14 -20.40 -16.97
CA ARG A 740 21.69 -20.32 -16.70
C ARG A 740 21.42 -19.31 -15.59
N ALA A 741 22.23 -19.32 -14.52
CA ALA A 741 22.12 -18.33 -13.45
C ALA A 741 22.41 -16.91 -13.95
N LEU A 742 23.42 -16.74 -14.82
CA LEU A 742 23.71 -15.46 -15.46
C LEU A 742 22.58 -14.97 -16.39
N ALA A 743 22.03 -15.84 -17.25
CA ALA A 743 20.92 -15.49 -18.13
C ALA A 743 19.65 -15.11 -17.34
N SER A 744 19.35 -15.85 -16.27
CA SER A 744 18.22 -15.54 -15.37
C SER A 744 18.43 -14.21 -14.64
N LEU A 745 19.64 -13.93 -14.14
CA LEU A 745 19.96 -12.64 -13.52
C LEU A 745 19.80 -11.50 -14.53
N ALA A 746 20.34 -11.63 -15.74
CA ALA A 746 20.28 -10.59 -16.76
C ALA A 746 18.83 -10.23 -17.11
N SER A 747 17.99 -11.22 -17.41
CA SER A 747 16.57 -10.98 -17.73
C SER A 747 15.80 -10.31 -16.59
N ARG A 748 15.99 -10.75 -15.34
CA ARG A 748 15.35 -10.15 -14.16
C ARG A 748 15.82 -8.72 -13.91
N MET A 749 17.12 -8.48 -14.05
CA MET A 749 17.74 -7.17 -13.87
C MET A 749 17.36 -6.18 -14.97
N GLU A 750 17.18 -6.65 -16.21
CA GLU A 750 16.75 -5.82 -17.35
C GLU A 750 15.31 -5.31 -17.15
N ALA A 751 14.38 -6.22 -16.83
CA ALA A 751 13.01 -5.84 -16.49
C ALA A 751 12.92 -4.89 -15.29
N TYR A 752 13.71 -5.15 -14.24
CA TYR A 752 13.83 -4.26 -13.08
C TYR A 752 14.40 -2.88 -13.45
N LEU A 753 15.43 -2.83 -14.30
CA LEU A 753 16.10 -1.60 -14.69
C LEU A 753 15.15 -0.68 -15.45
N LEU A 754 14.42 -1.19 -16.43
CA LEU A 754 13.42 -0.41 -17.17
C LEU A 754 12.33 0.14 -16.22
N LYS A 755 11.81 -0.67 -15.29
CA LYS A 755 10.89 -0.19 -14.25
C LYS A 755 11.54 0.89 -13.37
N ALA A 756 12.76 0.68 -12.90
CA ALA A 756 13.46 1.62 -12.03
C ALA A 756 13.72 2.98 -12.69
N LEU A 757 14.09 3.02 -13.97
CA LEU A 757 14.30 4.26 -14.73
C LEU A 757 12.98 5.02 -14.94
N ARG A 758 11.89 4.30 -15.25
CA ARG A 758 10.55 4.88 -15.45
C ARG A 758 9.93 5.36 -14.15
N GLU A 759 10.18 4.67 -13.03
CA GLU A 759 9.79 5.16 -11.70
C GLU A 759 10.60 6.37 -11.27
N ALA A 760 11.89 6.44 -11.59
CA ALA A 760 12.71 7.62 -11.32
C ALA A 760 12.18 8.89 -11.99
N LYS A 761 11.42 8.81 -13.10
CA LYS A 761 10.79 9.95 -13.79
C LYS A 761 11.79 11.10 -14.03
N SER A 762 13.04 10.76 -14.34
CA SER A 762 14.17 11.71 -14.42
C SER A 762 14.85 11.72 -15.78
N LYS A 763 14.87 10.57 -16.46
CA LYS A 763 15.45 10.36 -17.79
C LYS A 763 14.48 9.63 -18.70
N SER A 764 13.79 8.62 -18.15
CA SER A 764 12.63 7.98 -18.77
C SER A 764 11.39 8.07 -17.86
N SER A 765 10.21 7.76 -18.39
CA SER A 765 8.93 7.69 -17.67
C SER A 765 7.99 6.68 -18.33
N TRP A 766 6.95 6.25 -17.62
CA TRP A 766 5.90 5.42 -18.22
C TRP A 766 5.08 6.13 -19.31
N VAL A 767 4.96 7.47 -19.23
CA VAL A 767 4.13 8.27 -20.16
C VAL A 767 4.88 8.60 -21.46
N ASN A 768 6.17 8.93 -21.32
CA ASN A 768 7.11 9.17 -22.41
C ASN A 768 8.41 8.40 -22.08
N PRO A 769 8.57 7.17 -22.58
CA PRO A 769 9.82 6.43 -22.45
C PRO A 769 10.94 7.08 -23.27
N ASP A 770 12.14 7.20 -22.69
CA ASP A 770 13.36 7.50 -23.45
C ASP A 770 14.01 6.17 -23.87
N GLU A 771 13.66 5.69 -25.06
CA GLU A 771 14.16 4.44 -25.62
C GLU A 771 15.69 4.45 -25.81
N ALA A 772 16.30 5.62 -26.06
CA ALA A 772 17.75 5.72 -26.25
C ALA A 772 18.50 5.57 -24.93
N TYR A 773 18.01 6.21 -23.87
CA TYR A 773 18.56 6.07 -22.52
C TYR A 773 18.30 4.68 -21.92
N GLU A 774 17.11 4.11 -22.13
CA GLU A 774 16.78 2.74 -21.71
C GLU A 774 17.65 1.69 -22.41
N ALA A 775 17.88 1.84 -23.72
CA ALA A 775 18.80 0.98 -24.47
C ALA A 775 20.26 1.13 -24.01
N ALA A 776 20.70 2.34 -23.66
CA ALA A 776 22.03 2.59 -23.09
C ALA A 776 22.23 1.89 -21.73
N ALA A 777 21.25 2.00 -20.84
CA ALA A 777 21.27 1.35 -19.53
C ALA A 777 21.26 -0.18 -19.63
N THR A 778 20.41 -0.71 -20.51
CA THR A 778 20.33 -2.15 -20.81
C THR A 778 21.63 -2.67 -21.43
N ARG A 779 22.24 -1.93 -22.37
CA ARG A 779 23.55 -2.25 -22.95
C ARG A 779 24.63 -2.35 -21.88
N LEU A 780 24.68 -1.40 -20.93
CA LEU A 780 25.65 -1.46 -19.82
C LEU A 780 25.46 -2.76 -19.02
N LEU A 781 24.23 -3.06 -18.59
CA LEU A 781 23.90 -4.27 -17.83
C LEU A 781 24.33 -5.56 -18.58
N GLN A 782 23.98 -5.68 -19.86
CA GLN A 782 24.31 -6.83 -20.68
C GLN A 782 25.83 -7.02 -20.83
N ARG A 783 26.60 -5.94 -21.02
CA ARG A 783 28.08 -6.00 -21.11
C ARG A 783 28.74 -6.40 -19.79
N LEU A 784 28.20 -5.96 -18.66
CA LEU A 784 28.71 -6.35 -17.33
C LEU A 784 28.49 -7.82 -17.02
N LEU A 785 27.37 -8.40 -17.46
CA LEU A 785 26.99 -9.78 -17.21
C LEU A 785 27.51 -10.80 -18.26
N GLU A 786 28.35 -10.37 -19.20
CA GLU A 786 29.04 -11.28 -20.12
C GLU A 786 29.82 -12.36 -19.35
N PRO A 787 29.66 -13.68 -19.64
CA PRO A 787 30.27 -14.77 -18.84
C PRO A 787 31.81 -14.80 -18.77
N ARG A 788 32.50 -14.00 -19.58
CA ARG A 788 33.95 -13.81 -19.55
C ARG A 788 34.37 -12.38 -19.20
N GLY A 789 33.41 -11.49 -18.94
CA GLY A 789 33.61 -10.09 -18.65
C GLY A 789 34.47 -9.84 -17.41
N ARG A 790 35.10 -8.67 -17.38
CA ARG A 790 35.99 -8.22 -16.31
C ARG A 790 35.23 -7.99 -14.99
N PHE A 791 34.00 -7.48 -15.08
CA PHE A 791 33.11 -7.23 -13.94
C PHE A 791 32.89 -8.48 -13.07
N LEU A 792 32.42 -9.58 -13.67
CA LEU A 792 32.15 -10.82 -12.94
C LEU A 792 33.38 -11.38 -12.21
N GLN A 793 34.59 -11.14 -12.73
CA GLN A 793 35.83 -11.63 -12.13
C GLN A 793 36.25 -10.79 -10.92
N GLU A 794 36.24 -9.46 -11.05
CA GLU A 794 36.71 -8.57 -9.99
C GLU A 794 35.65 -8.30 -8.90
N PHE A 795 34.35 -8.40 -9.20
CA PHE A 795 33.28 -8.23 -8.21
C PHE A 795 32.85 -9.51 -7.48
N ALA A 796 33.15 -10.72 -8.00
CA ALA A 796 32.74 -11.96 -7.33
C ALA A 796 33.24 -12.12 -5.87
N PRO A 797 34.49 -11.74 -5.51
CA PRO A 797 34.94 -11.80 -4.12
C PRO A 797 34.12 -10.86 -3.20
N PHE A 798 33.84 -9.63 -3.67
CA PHE A 798 33.03 -8.67 -2.92
C PHE A 798 31.56 -9.12 -2.82
N ALA A 799 30.98 -9.66 -3.90
CA ALA A 799 29.63 -10.23 -3.88
C ALA A 799 29.51 -11.40 -2.89
N ARG A 800 30.53 -12.25 -2.76
CA ARG A 800 30.59 -13.34 -1.77
C ARG A 800 30.73 -12.84 -0.33
N ARG A 801 31.59 -11.83 -0.12
CA ARG A 801 31.71 -11.11 1.16
C ARG A 801 30.35 -10.55 1.61
N ILE A 802 29.68 -9.83 0.71
CA ILE A 802 28.35 -9.23 0.92
C ILE A 802 27.27 -10.31 1.12
N ALA A 803 27.31 -11.42 0.37
CA ALA A 803 26.37 -12.53 0.55
C ALA A 803 26.49 -13.19 1.93
N THR A 804 27.72 -13.34 2.45
CA THR A 804 27.97 -13.92 3.78
C THR A 804 27.44 -13.02 4.89
N LEU A 805 27.72 -11.72 4.85
CA LEU A 805 27.17 -10.75 5.81
C LEU A 805 25.65 -10.58 5.69
N GLY A 806 25.12 -10.66 4.47
CA GLY A 806 23.69 -10.67 4.20
C GLY A 806 22.99 -11.89 4.79
N MET A 807 23.57 -13.09 4.66
CA MET A 807 23.08 -14.33 5.29
C MET A 807 22.98 -14.18 6.80
N LEU A 808 24.05 -13.70 7.46
CA LEU A 808 24.09 -13.50 8.91
C LEU A 808 22.99 -12.52 9.37
N THR A 809 22.84 -11.43 8.62
CA THR A 809 21.79 -10.41 8.86
C THR A 809 20.38 -10.98 8.64
N GLY A 810 20.18 -11.82 7.63
CA GLY A 810 18.91 -12.50 7.34
C GLY A 810 18.51 -13.52 8.41
N LEU A 811 19.47 -14.26 8.98
CA LEU A 811 19.21 -15.13 10.14
C LEU A 811 18.79 -14.30 11.37
N SER A 812 19.52 -13.24 11.70
CA SER A 812 19.14 -12.33 12.80
C SER A 812 17.76 -11.70 12.59
N ARG A 813 17.43 -11.27 11.36
CA ARG A 813 16.08 -10.80 10.99
C ARG A 813 15.03 -11.89 11.23
N THR A 814 15.27 -13.11 10.78
CA THR A 814 14.33 -14.24 10.92
C THR A 814 14.03 -14.52 12.40
N VAL A 815 15.06 -14.51 13.25
CA VAL A 815 14.90 -14.66 14.71
C VAL A 815 14.09 -13.51 15.30
N LEU A 816 14.42 -12.24 14.97
CA LEU A 816 13.68 -11.08 15.47
C LEU A 816 12.21 -11.14 15.05
N LYS A 817 11.91 -11.35 13.76
CA LYS A 817 10.55 -11.46 13.21
C LYS A 817 9.69 -12.42 14.03
N CYS A 818 10.20 -13.59 14.36
CA CYS A 818 9.41 -14.66 15.00
C CYS A 818 9.25 -14.50 16.52
N THR A 819 10.06 -13.65 17.16
CA THR A 819 10.16 -13.58 18.65
C THR A 819 9.74 -12.25 19.26
N LEU A 820 9.71 -11.17 18.47
CA LEU A 820 9.15 -9.88 18.87
C LEU A 820 7.63 -9.98 19.20
N PRO A 821 7.09 -9.01 19.96
CA PRO A 821 5.64 -8.89 20.19
C PRO A 821 4.92 -8.55 18.88
N GLY A 822 3.83 -9.26 18.56
CA GLY A 822 3.17 -9.25 17.26
C GLY A 822 3.07 -10.63 16.62
N VAL A 823 2.46 -10.70 15.44
CA VAL A 823 2.25 -11.92 14.64
C VAL A 823 3.26 -11.98 13.49
N PRO A 824 4.21 -12.93 13.47
CA PRO A 824 5.14 -13.06 12.35
C PRO A 824 4.43 -13.45 11.06
N ASP A 825 4.66 -12.68 10.00
CA ASP A 825 4.21 -13.00 8.64
C ASP A 825 5.34 -13.61 7.80
N VAL A 826 4.97 -14.55 6.94
CA VAL A 826 5.88 -15.26 6.03
C VAL A 826 5.33 -15.11 4.62
N TYR A 827 5.94 -14.21 3.84
CA TYR A 827 5.65 -14.12 2.42
C TYR A 827 6.12 -15.38 1.69
N GLN A 828 5.37 -15.83 0.68
CA GLN A 828 5.62 -17.11 0.02
C GLN A 828 7.07 -17.28 -0.45
N GLY A 829 7.70 -18.39 -0.05
CA GLY A 829 9.07 -18.71 -0.44
C GLY A 829 10.17 -18.12 0.46
N THR A 830 9.85 -17.25 1.42
CA THR A 830 10.83 -16.58 2.30
C THR A 830 11.36 -17.45 3.44
N GLU A 831 10.95 -18.72 3.55
CA GLU A 831 11.66 -19.65 4.44
C GLU A 831 13.05 -20.03 3.89
N PHE A 832 13.26 -19.86 2.59
CA PHE A 832 14.59 -19.86 1.95
C PHE A 832 15.04 -18.41 1.70
N TRP A 833 16.20 -18.25 1.06
CA TRP A 833 16.74 -16.93 0.72
C TRP A 833 15.91 -16.23 -0.35
N ASP A 834 15.44 -15.02 -0.05
CA ASP A 834 14.69 -14.18 -0.98
C ASP A 834 15.56 -13.03 -1.52
N TYR A 835 16.00 -13.23 -2.77
CA TYR A 835 16.78 -12.26 -3.55
C TYR A 835 15.95 -11.64 -4.68
N SER A 836 14.64 -11.48 -4.46
CA SER A 836 13.75 -10.84 -5.43
C SER A 836 13.99 -9.33 -5.53
N LEU A 837 13.65 -8.77 -6.68
CA LEU A 837 13.52 -7.33 -6.94
C LEU A 837 12.05 -6.93 -6.74
N VAL A 838 11.68 -5.69 -7.07
CA VAL A 838 10.27 -5.23 -7.00
C VAL A 838 9.38 -6.07 -7.92
N ASP A 839 8.07 -6.09 -7.62
CA ASP A 839 7.00 -6.59 -8.49
C ASP A 839 7.26 -6.26 -9.99
N PRO A 840 7.16 -7.24 -10.91
CA PRO A 840 6.67 -8.62 -10.70
C PRO A 840 7.73 -9.64 -10.25
N ASP A 841 8.99 -9.27 -10.00
CA ASP A 841 10.03 -10.26 -9.67
C ASP A 841 9.84 -10.91 -8.28
N ASN A 842 9.16 -10.24 -7.35
CA ASN A 842 8.74 -10.80 -6.06
C ASN A 842 7.47 -11.68 -6.16
N ARG A 843 6.86 -11.85 -7.35
CA ARG A 843 5.67 -12.70 -7.59
C ARG A 843 6.00 -14.00 -8.33
N ARG A 844 7.28 -14.34 -8.49
CA ARG A 844 7.74 -15.58 -9.14
C ARG A 844 7.25 -16.86 -8.42
N PRO A 845 7.04 -17.98 -9.14
CA PRO A 845 6.60 -19.23 -8.54
C PRO A 845 7.56 -19.80 -7.48
N VAL A 846 7.00 -20.50 -6.49
CA VAL A 846 7.73 -21.08 -5.35
C VAL A 846 7.82 -22.60 -5.47
N ASP A 847 9.04 -23.15 -5.43
CA ASP A 847 9.24 -24.61 -5.32
C ASP A 847 8.96 -25.08 -3.88
N TYR A 848 7.69 -25.39 -3.62
CA TYR A 848 7.23 -25.99 -2.36
C TYR A 848 7.74 -27.43 -2.16
N LYS A 849 7.94 -28.21 -3.23
CA LYS A 849 8.41 -29.60 -3.14
C LYS A 849 9.85 -29.67 -2.64
N ALA A 850 10.70 -28.71 -3.00
CA ALA A 850 12.05 -28.58 -2.45
C ALA A 850 12.02 -28.23 -0.95
N ARG A 851 11.14 -27.31 -0.55
CA ARG A 851 10.96 -26.86 0.84
C ARG A 851 10.42 -27.96 1.75
N GLU A 852 9.43 -28.72 1.29
CA GLU A 852 8.89 -29.88 1.99
C GLU A 852 9.97 -30.94 2.22
N ARG A 853 10.70 -31.34 1.17
CA ARG A 853 11.82 -32.29 1.27
C ARG A 853 12.94 -31.80 2.19
N ALA A 854 13.18 -30.49 2.25
CA ALA A 854 14.15 -29.91 3.17
C ALA A 854 13.67 -29.99 4.63
N LEU A 855 12.40 -29.64 4.89
CA LEU A 855 11.81 -29.66 6.23
C LEU A 855 11.72 -31.06 6.84
N GLN A 856 11.50 -32.08 6.01
CA GLN A 856 11.50 -33.49 6.42
C GLN A 856 12.90 -34.03 6.77
N ARG A 857 13.97 -33.45 6.23
CA ARG A 857 15.36 -33.88 6.47
C ARG A 857 15.93 -33.21 7.73
N ARG A 858 16.12 -34.01 8.79
CA ARG A 858 16.75 -33.54 10.03
C ARG A 858 18.28 -33.61 9.91
N GLU A 859 18.92 -32.44 9.85
CA GLU A 859 20.38 -32.28 9.96
C GLU A 859 20.71 -31.40 11.18
N PRO A 860 21.90 -31.54 11.81
CA PRO A 860 22.33 -30.65 12.89
C PRO A 860 22.48 -29.19 12.41
N ALA A 861 22.12 -28.24 13.27
CA ALA A 861 22.15 -26.81 12.94
C ALA A 861 23.54 -26.32 12.46
N ALA A 862 24.64 -26.82 13.03
CA ALA A 862 26.00 -26.55 12.58
C ALA A 862 26.20 -26.88 11.10
N ARG A 863 25.80 -28.09 10.68
CA ARG A 863 25.94 -28.57 9.29
C ARG A 863 25.08 -27.77 8.32
N LEU A 864 23.87 -27.39 8.74
CA LEU A 864 23.01 -26.50 7.96
C LEU A 864 23.64 -25.11 7.79
N PHE A 865 24.31 -24.58 8.83
CA PHE A 865 25.00 -23.29 8.80
C PHE A 865 26.27 -23.32 7.95
N GLU A 866 27.07 -24.38 8.00
CA GLU A 866 28.19 -24.61 7.07
C GLU A 866 27.73 -24.63 5.61
N ASN A 867 26.54 -25.18 5.33
CA ASN A 867 25.95 -25.29 4.00
C ASN A 867 24.90 -24.20 3.71
N TRP A 868 24.99 -23.04 4.38
CA TRP A 868 23.95 -22.00 4.41
C TRP A 868 23.36 -21.61 3.06
N ALA A 869 24.15 -21.67 1.99
CA ALA A 869 23.76 -21.24 0.65
C ALA A 869 22.51 -21.96 0.11
N ASP A 870 22.21 -23.18 0.56
CA ASP A 870 21.02 -23.91 0.11
C ASP A 870 19.69 -23.46 0.76
N GLY A 871 19.73 -22.51 1.70
CA GLY A 871 18.55 -21.93 2.36
C GLY A 871 17.99 -22.75 3.52
N ARG A 872 18.41 -24.01 3.70
CA ARG A 872 17.83 -24.91 4.72
C ARG A 872 18.08 -24.44 6.15
N ILE A 873 19.17 -23.71 6.41
CA ILE A 873 19.42 -23.09 7.73
C ILE A 873 18.37 -22.04 8.09
N LYS A 874 17.91 -21.24 7.12
CA LYS A 874 16.88 -20.22 7.35
C LYS A 874 15.53 -20.87 7.63
N GLN A 875 15.17 -21.89 6.86
CA GLN A 875 13.96 -22.69 7.08
C GLN A 875 14.01 -23.39 8.45
N HIS A 876 15.16 -23.93 8.85
CA HIS A 876 15.35 -24.55 10.16
C HIS A 876 15.17 -23.57 11.32
N VAL A 877 15.75 -22.36 11.23
CA VAL A 877 15.56 -21.30 12.23
C VAL A 877 14.09 -20.89 12.33
N LEU A 878 13.44 -20.64 11.19
CA LEU A 878 12.02 -20.30 11.13
C LEU A 878 11.15 -21.41 11.76
N ALA A 879 11.26 -22.65 11.27
CA ALA A 879 10.48 -23.79 11.75
C ALA A 879 10.69 -24.08 13.23
N SER A 880 11.93 -23.94 13.73
CA SER A 880 12.25 -24.18 15.15
C SER A 880 11.53 -23.19 16.07
N ILE A 881 11.55 -21.89 15.71
CA ILE A 881 10.85 -20.87 16.50
C ILE A 881 9.34 -21.00 16.35
N LEU A 882 8.81 -21.26 15.15
CA LEU A 882 7.37 -21.41 14.92
C LEU A 882 6.79 -22.62 15.67
N ARG A 883 7.51 -23.74 15.76
CA ARG A 883 7.10 -24.92 16.56
C ARG A 883 7.12 -24.64 18.06
N ASP A 884 8.13 -23.95 18.57
CA ASP A 884 8.18 -23.51 19.98
C ASP A 884 7.05 -22.50 20.28
N ARG A 885 6.73 -21.63 19.32
CA ARG A 885 5.59 -20.69 19.35
C ARG A 885 4.23 -21.37 19.27
N ALA A 886 4.11 -22.48 18.55
CA ALA A 886 2.91 -23.31 18.58
C ALA A 886 2.66 -23.94 19.97
N GLY A 887 3.73 -24.38 20.65
CA GLY A 887 3.68 -24.97 21.99
C GLY A 887 3.53 -23.97 23.15
N ALA A 888 3.99 -22.72 22.98
CA ALA A 888 3.99 -21.68 24.03
C ALA A 888 3.31 -20.37 23.57
N ALA A 889 2.20 -20.49 22.83
CA ALA A 889 1.55 -19.38 22.13
C ALA A 889 1.29 -18.13 23.00
N ALA A 890 0.76 -18.31 24.22
CA ALA A 890 0.47 -17.20 25.13
C ALA A 890 1.72 -16.37 25.48
N LEU A 891 2.87 -17.00 25.75
CA LEU A 891 4.12 -16.27 26.03
C LEU A 891 4.62 -15.47 24.81
N TYR A 892 4.37 -15.95 23.59
CA TYR A 892 4.71 -15.20 22.38
C TYR A 892 3.73 -14.06 22.07
N ALA A 893 2.45 -14.22 22.41
CA ALA A 893 1.40 -13.24 22.16
C ALA A 893 1.36 -12.14 23.23
N GLU A 894 1.35 -12.53 24.51
CA GLU A 894 1.07 -11.66 25.67
C GLU A 894 2.29 -11.44 26.58
N GLY A 895 3.36 -12.21 26.39
CA GLY A 895 4.56 -12.07 27.22
C GLY A 895 5.18 -10.68 27.12
N ASP A 896 5.72 -10.20 28.25
CA ASP A 896 6.30 -8.86 28.35
C ASP A 896 7.53 -8.67 27.44
N TYR A 897 8.13 -7.48 27.46
CA TYR A 897 9.34 -7.19 26.68
C TYR A 897 10.31 -6.36 27.52
N ARG A 898 11.49 -6.92 27.78
CA ARG A 898 12.56 -6.27 28.55
C ARG A 898 13.89 -6.35 27.79
N PRO A 899 14.61 -5.25 27.54
CA PRO A 899 15.95 -5.32 26.95
C PRO A 899 16.93 -6.02 27.90
N ILE A 900 17.93 -6.70 27.35
CA ILE A 900 19.10 -7.18 28.09
C ILE A 900 20.33 -6.49 27.47
N GLU A 901 21.11 -5.78 28.29
CA GLU A 901 22.36 -5.18 27.83
C GLU A 901 23.50 -6.21 27.83
N ALA A 902 24.25 -6.26 26.74
CA ALA A 902 25.53 -6.98 26.69
C ALA A 902 26.63 -6.15 27.37
N ALA A 903 27.43 -6.80 28.20
CA ALA A 903 28.69 -6.27 28.70
C ALA A 903 29.85 -6.65 27.75
N GLY A 904 30.99 -5.98 27.89
CA GLY A 904 32.16 -6.14 27.02
C GLY A 904 32.39 -5.01 26.02
N ARG A 905 33.51 -5.06 25.29
CA ARG A 905 33.92 -4.00 24.35
C ARG A 905 33.16 -4.09 23.04
N ARG A 906 32.86 -5.31 22.58
CA ARG A 906 32.10 -5.58 21.34
C ARG A 906 30.58 -5.49 21.49
N LYS A 907 30.04 -4.92 22.58
CA LYS A 907 28.60 -4.99 22.90
C LYS A 907 27.65 -4.46 21.82
N ARG A 908 28.11 -3.57 20.91
CA ARG A 908 27.32 -3.12 19.74
C ARG A 908 26.96 -4.23 18.75
N HIS A 909 27.67 -5.36 18.78
CA HIS A 909 27.52 -6.48 17.84
C HIS A 909 26.48 -7.52 18.30
N VAL A 910 25.80 -7.28 19.42
CA VAL A 910 24.76 -8.15 19.98
C VAL A 910 23.53 -7.31 20.32
N LEU A 911 22.34 -7.87 20.07
CA LEU A 911 21.05 -7.34 20.50
C LEU A 911 20.32 -8.43 21.28
N ALA A 912 19.86 -8.12 22.50
CA ALA A 912 19.23 -9.11 23.37
C ALA A 912 18.01 -8.56 24.12
N PHE A 913 17.03 -9.42 24.36
CA PHE A 913 15.83 -9.10 25.14
C PHE A 913 15.20 -10.37 25.74
N GLN A 914 14.37 -10.18 26.76
CA GLN A 914 13.53 -11.20 27.38
C GLN A 914 12.05 -10.93 27.10
N ARG A 915 11.31 -12.02 26.86
CA ARG A 915 9.85 -12.11 27.01
C ARG A 915 9.52 -12.96 28.24
N SER A 916 8.53 -12.57 29.03
CA SER A 916 8.12 -13.30 30.24
C SER A 916 6.61 -13.32 30.43
N LEU A 917 6.05 -14.46 30.84
CA LEU A 917 4.64 -14.62 31.17
C LEU A 917 4.52 -15.64 32.32
N GLY A 918 4.17 -15.17 33.51
CA GLY A 918 4.12 -16.01 34.71
C GLY A 918 5.49 -16.63 35.04
N LYS A 919 5.61 -17.95 34.88
CA LYS A 919 6.85 -18.71 35.12
C LYS A 919 7.65 -19.01 33.84
N ASP A 920 7.06 -18.77 32.68
CA ASP A 920 7.71 -19.03 31.41
C ASP A 920 8.46 -17.78 30.94
N ALA A 921 9.67 -17.99 30.43
CA ALA A 921 10.50 -16.96 29.84
C ALA A 921 11.14 -17.42 28.52
N LEU A 922 11.36 -16.45 27.64
CA LEU A 922 12.12 -16.58 26.41
C LEU A 922 13.19 -15.49 26.39
N VAL A 923 14.47 -15.87 26.33
CA VAL A 923 15.55 -14.90 26.05
C VAL A 923 15.97 -15.02 24.59
N VAL A 924 16.06 -13.89 23.90
CA VAL A 924 16.46 -13.80 22.50
C VAL A 924 17.77 -13.05 22.43
N ILE A 925 18.75 -13.63 21.73
CA ILE A 925 20.07 -13.03 21.48
C ILE A 925 20.37 -13.15 19.99
N VAL A 926 20.63 -12.04 19.30
CA VAL A 926 21.03 -12.03 17.89
C VAL A 926 22.30 -11.23 17.68
N SER A 927 23.15 -11.66 16.74
CA SER A 927 24.31 -10.88 16.31
C SER A 927 23.93 -9.80 15.29
N ARG A 928 24.74 -8.74 15.21
CA ARG A 928 24.63 -7.65 14.22
C ARG A 928 26.00 -7.05 13.90
N LEU A 929 26.10 -6.38 12.75
CA LEU A 929 27.27 -5.57 12.36
C LEU A 929 28.62 -6.33 12.38
N LEU A 930 28.66 -7.56 11.87
CA LEU A 930 29.85 -8.41 11.94
C LEU A 930 30.93 -8.10 10.88
N GLY A 931 30.69 -7.15 9.97
CA GLY A 931 31.61 -6.78 8.89
C GLY A 931 33.04 -6.46 9.36
N GLU A 932 33.21 -5.61 10.37
CA GLU A 932 34.54 -5.28 10.90
C GLU A 932 35.24 -6.44 11.66
N LEU A 933 34.53 -7.54 11.97
CA LEU A 933 35.01 -8.63 12.84
C LEU A 933 35.36 -9.93 12.10
N LEU A 934 35.05 -10.03 10.81
CA LEU A 934 35.20 -11.25 10.01
C LEU A 934 36.10 -10.99 8.80
N GLY A 935 36.98 -11.91 8.47
CA GLY A 935 37.69 -11.93 7.18
C GLY A 935 36.76 -12.26 6.00
N ALA A 936 37.26 -12.10 4.78
CA ALA A 936 36.56 -12.59 3.60
C ALA A 936 36.29 -14.09 3.72
N ASP A 937 35.04 -14.48 3.42
CA ASP A 937 34.54 -15.86 3.45
C ASP A 937 34.61 -16.58 4.81
N GLU A 938 34.85 -15.84 5.90
CA GLU A 938 34.86 -16.38 7.27
C GLU A 938 33.44 -16.45 7.87
N LEU A 939 33.04 -17.65 8.30
CA LEU A 939 31.87 -17.81 9.19
C LEU A 939 32.26 -17.48 10.64
N PRO A 940 31.37 -16.81 11.40
CA PRO A 940 31.68 -16.40 12.77
C PRO A 940 31.90 -17.61 13.69
N SER A 941 33.02 -17.57 14.43
CA SER A 941 33.32 -18.52 15.51
C SER A 941 33.08 -17.88 16.88
N SER A 942 32.85 -18.70 17.92
CA SER A 942 32.66 -18.26 19.31
C SER A 942 33.73 -17.28 19.81
N ARG A 943 34.96 -17.36 19.28
CA ARG A 943 36.10 -16.51 19.60
C ARG A 943 35.84 -15.01 19.35
N ILE A 944 35.03 -14.65 18.34
CA ILE A 944 34.77 -13.22 18.06
C ILE A 944 33.86 -12.57 19.12
N PHE A 945 33.16 -13.38 19.92
CA PHE A 945 32.27 -12.97 21.00
C PHE A 945 32.85 -13.23 22.41
N ALA A 946 34.13 -13.62 22.50
CA ALA A 946 34.74 -14.05 23.77
C ALA A 946 34.88 -12.95 24.84
N ASP A 947 34.78 -11.66 24.46
CA ASP A 947 34.76 -10.54 25.42
C ASP A 947 33.36 -10.13 25.88
N LEU A 948 32.31 -10.86 25.46
CA LEU A 948 30.91 -10.50 25.70
C LEU A 948 30.23 -11.43 26.71
N SER A 949 29.53 -10.82 27.66
CA SER A 949 28.63 -11.50 28.60
C SER A 949 27.24 -10.86 28.59
N LEU A 950 26.23 -11.64 28.97
CA LEU A 950 24.85 -11.21 29.17
C LEU A 950 24.39 -11.60 30.58
N ARG A 951 23.57 -10.73 31.18
CA ARG A 951 22.89 -11.07 32.44
C ARG A 951 21.64 -11.89 32.13
N LEU A 952 21.71 -13.19 32.42
CA LEU A 952 20.63 -14.14 32.19
C LEU A 952 20.02 -14.58 33.53
N PRO A 953 18.71 -14.84 33.62
CA PRO A 953 18.14 -15.38 34.84
C PRO A 953 18.64 -16.81 35.10
N GLU A 954 18.99 -17.10 36.36
CA GLU A 954 19.42 -18.44 36.78
C GLU A 954 18.37 -19.51 36.45
N GLY A 955 18.84 -20.67 35.97
CA GLY A 955 17.96 -21.78 35.67
C GLY A 955 18.44 -22.71 34.58
N ARG A 956 17.54 -23.61 34.16
CA ARG A 956 17.75 -24.51 33.01
C ARG A 956 17.05 -23.95 31.80
N TRP A 957 17.79 -23.79 30.72
CA TRP A 957 17.32 -23.25 29.46
C TRP A 957 17.55 -24.25 28.33
N ARG A 958 16.69 -24.20 27.32
CA ARG A 958 16.88 -24.92 26.06
C ARG A 958 17.03 -23.91 24.94
N ASN A 959 18.11 -24.00 24.16
CA ASN A 959 18.22 -23.25 22.91
C ASN A 959 17.26 -23.87 21.89
N VAL A 960 16.23 -23.11 21.50
CA VAL A 960 15.19 -23.51 20.55
C VAL A 960 15.78 -23.80 19.17
N LEU A 961 16.85 -23.10 18.79
CA LEU A 961 17.46 -23.21 17.46
C LEU A 961 18.33 -24.46 17.29
N THR A 962 19.01 -24.91 18.35
CA THR A 962 19.96 -26.04 18.29
C THR A 962 19.45 -27.28 19.02
N GLY A 963 18.49 -27.10 19.93
CA GLY A 963 18.00 -28.14 20.85
C GLY A 963 18.83 -28.31 22.12
N GLU A 964 20.00 -27.68 22.20
CA GLU A 964 20.96 -27.80 23.31
C GLU A 964 20.37 -27.30 24.63
N GLU A 965 20.80 -27.91 25.74
CA GLU A 965 20.42 -27.51 27.09
C GLU A 965 21.61 -26.86 27.79
N LEU A 966 21.38 -25.71 28.41
CA LEU A 966 22.37 -25.04 29.24
C LEU A 966 21.80 -24.72 30.64
N ARG A 967 22.70 -24.56 31.59
CA ARG A 967 22.39 -24.20 32.97
C ARG A 967 23.11 -22.88 33.26
N VAL A 968 22.34 -21.84 33.57
CA VAL A 968 22.86 -20.54 34.00
C VAL A 968 22.99 -20.59 35.52
N GLU A 969 24.21 -20.36 36.01
CA GLU A 969 24.54 -20.23 37.43
C GLU A 969 25.30 -18.90 37.61
N GLY A 970 24.88 -18.05 38.54
CA GLY A 970 25.42 -16.70 38.70
C GLY A 970 24.91 -15.68 37.68
N ASP A 971 25.41 -14.44 37.80
CA ASP A 971 24.80 -13.25 37.21
C ASP A 971 25.15 -12.99 35.73
N GLU A 972 26.21 -13.58 35.17
CA GLU A 972 26.68 -13.30 33.81
C GLU A 972 27.08 -14.57 33.04
N TYR A 973 26.60 -14.70 31.80
CA TYR A 973 26.84 -15.85 30.93
C TYR A 973 27.60 -15.43 29.64
N PRO A 974 28.64 -16.16 29.19
CA PRO A 974 29.41 -15.80 27.99
C PRO A 974 28.61 -15.93 26.69
N VAL A 975 28.59 -14.90 25.85
CA VAL A 975 27.91 -14.94 24.54
C VAL A 975 28.59 -15.92 23.58
N GLY A 976 29.91 -16.07 23.67
CA GLY A 976 30.66 -17.03 22.85
C GLY A 976 30.18 -18.49 23.02
N GLU A 977 29.68 -18.86 24.20
CA GLU A 977 29.08 -20.19 24.41
C GLU A 977 27.66 -20.28 23.82
N LEU A 978 26.84 -19.24 24.00
CA LEU A 978 25.50 -19.17 23.39
C LEU A 978 25.55 -19.21 21.86
N PHE A 979 26.63 -18.69 21.28
CA PHE A 979 26.87 -18.63 19.84
C PHE A 979 27.85 -19.72 19.34
N ALA A 980 28.04 -20.81 20.08
CA ALA A 980 28.95 -21.89 19.68
C ALA A 980 28.56 -22.58 18.35
N THR A 981 27.25 -22.67 18.05
CA THR A 981 26.71 -23.37 16.87
C THR A 981 26.13 -22.42 15.83
N LEU A 982 25.45 -21.35 16.27
CA LEU A 982 24.83 -20.32 15.41
C LEU A 982 25.08 -18.94 16.03
N PRO A 983 25.26 -17.87 15.24
CA PRO A 983 25.46 -16.51 15.74
C PRO A 983 24.14 -15.83 16.18
N ALA A 984 23.22 -16.63 16.74
CA ALA A 984 21.96 -16.27 17.34
C ALA A 984 21.51 -17.40 18.28
N ALA A 985 20.79 -17.06 19.35
CA ALA A 985 20.25 -18.01 20.32
C ALA A 985 18.86 -17.58 20.79
N VAL A 986 17.98 -18.55 20.97
CA VAL A 986 16.61 -18.34 21.47
C VAL A 986 16.38 -19.31 22.62
N LEU A 987 16.46 -18.84 23.86
CA LEU A 987 16.49 -19.66 25.05
C LEU A 987 15.11 -19.74 25.70
N ARG A 988 14.50 -20.93 25.70
CA ARG A 988 13.25 -21.23 26.39
C ARG A 988 13.54 -21.71 27.82
N SER A 989 12.92 -21.09 28.82
CA SER A 989 13.03 -21.57 30.21
C SER A 989 12.40 -22.95 30.34
N LYS A 990 13.08 -23.90 30.97
CA LYS A 990 12.45 -25.14 31.43
C LYS A 990 11.88 -24.94 32.83
N SER A 991 10.57 -25.18 32.97
CA SER A 991 9.99 -25.35 34.30
C SER A 991 10.74 -26.45 35.06
N ARG A 992 10.96 -26.24 36.37
CA ARG A 992 11.37 -27.34 37.24
C ARG A 992 10.23 -28.35 37.21
N ARG A 993 10.39 -29.48 36.50
CA ARG A 993 9.61 -30.68 36.78
C ARG A 993 9.81 -30.97 38.27
N GLY A 994 8.70 -30.97 39.01
CA GLY A 994 8.66 -31.34 40.42
C GLY A 994 8.96 -32.82 40.60
#